data_AF-A0AAZ3SWR1-F1
#
_entry.id   AF-A0AAZ3SWR1-F1
#
_cell.length_a   1.000
_cell.length_b   1.000
_cell.length_c   1.000
_cell.angle_alpha   90.00
_cell.angle_beta   90.00
_cell.angle_gamma   90.00
#
_symmetry.space_group_name_H-M   'P 1'
#
loop_
_entity.id
_entity.type
_entity.pdbx_description
1 polymer ?
#
loop_
_entity_poly.entity_id
_entity_poly.type
_entity_poly.pdbx_seq_one_letter_code
_entity_poly.pdbx_strand_id
1 'polypeptide(L)'
;MFLTLHFVSFSSQGALRVFKERGGSCNTLKGGTGDPGSCFNPITSPDLEKLYQQHASSQRITSLVFTNVIDIITKLHILGLTLWAGPQSLDTANGWLVGLFIALGAGLCVLVLCSKGMMSSYMALASWLSQTVQVLGGVVGGLEKDQAWYVLFTLFSTYTLLPLPLLWSLSTGLLTAMLHLLVETVLAKGLLYLGMNTAGLFIHYLSDHTQRQAFLETRRCIEGRVRLERENQRQERLVNSIIPRFVALEMIADMSNMDDDLMSQQFHKIYIHQYKNVSILFADIKGFTSLSMVLSAQELVRTLNELFGRFDRLAEEHHCMRIKILGDCYYCVSGVPEPETAHARCCVEMGLSMISTIKYVRRELKHEMDMRIGVHSGSVLCGVLGLQKWQFDVWSWDVDIANMLEVGGVPGRIHISRATLDCLGGVYETEEGRGHERNEFLRKHKIDTFLIRHTPMEEAPAKKACRPSRDDTLNVGWSTELPFGNIIGMNCILATFSNGSLAQLPNQLAAQRTGTREVNKRIRRAIEVRSSERMRQEHITTFTQEFKDTHIEGKFSQMRDEMFKSNLVCSFIMLLCLMGAQTLVPAARLCPMLVQFGVCVCVYVLLLVVVLAEEFKQSPLALQFLCCWINETKTVRTLLTLTAIIINFGVASSDIVSLLLYTMTSISSQQHTWSWPVNICTHPEFLVFSGVVAMVSCAVFFRLHCLLKLAVLLLAITVYTYLIEVSYHTLFIRQTSENTRQQYLRRKDVCVLLMVMFVVAVIYNSRQLEATARLDFLWRLQARQEVEDMKELREHNECLLFNILPSHVAQHFLERDRHNEDLYSQSYERVGVLFASIPGFTDYYEQKELIHQDVECLRLLNEIIADFDELLDETYFQDIEKIKTIGSCYMAASGLSPDQQECGDEWRHLSELVLFAQEMQETLKRINTHSGNSFQLRVGVAHGPVVAGVIGATKPQYDIWGMTVNLASRMDSTGVSGRIQVPESTSHVLAERGFVRELRGEIYVKGVSERQGNVKTYFMRSRESCSSYMERSVTRGGLGLGRNTLSALVFTLVQTRKRETQREANGGFHLLEVS
;
A
#
# COMPACT_ATOMS: atom_id res chain seq x y z
N MET A 1 12.31 40.99 11.11
CA MET A 1 12.85 39.63 10.84
C MET A 1 12.53 38.65 11.98
N PHE A 2 12.97 38.89 13.22
CA PHE A 2 12.62 38.02 14.37
C PHE A 2 11.11 37.97 14.69
N LEU A 3 10.41 39.11 14.72
CA LEU A 3 8.94 39.12 14.86
C LEU A 3 8.23 38.38 13.72
N THR A 4 8.79 38.43 12.52
CA THR A 4 8.22 37.84 11.30
C THR A 4 8.31 36.30 11.32
N LEU A 5 9.45 35.76 11.77
CA LEU A 5 9.63 34.33 12.01
C LEU A 5 8.76 33.84 13.18
N HIS A 6 8.59 34.67 14.22
CA HIS A 6 7.73 34.34 15.36
C HIS A 6 6.24 34.28 14.97
N PHE A 7 5.77 35.17 14.10
CA PHE A 7 4.39 35.16 13.57
C PHE A 7 4.10 33.94 12.67
N VAL A 8 5.07 33.54 11.82
CA VAL A 8 4.96 32.34 10.98
C VAL A 8 4.95 31.07 11.84
N SER A 9 5.77 31.01 12.89
CA SER A 9 5.74 29.91 13.87
C SER A 9 4.40 29.84 14.63
N PHE A 10 3.81 30.99 14.97
CA PHE A 10 2.52 31.07 15.68
C PHE A 10 1.35 30.58 14.81
N SER A 11 1.33 30.91 13.52
CA SER A 11 0.30 30.45 12.57
C SER A 11 0.32 28.93 12.37
N SER A 12 1.50 28.29 12.43
CA SER A 12 1.60 26.82 12.34
C SER A 12 1.08 26.11 13.61
N GLN A 13 1.25 26.73 14.79
CA GLN A 13 0.76 26.21 16.06
C GLN A 13 -0.75 26.41 16.26
N GLY A 14 -1.35 27.43 15.64
CA GLY A 14 -2.79 27.69 15.64
C GLY A 14 -3.59 26.61 14.89
N ALA A 15 -3.13 26.20 13.71
CA ALA A 15 -3.71 25.09 12.93
C ALA A 15 -3.68 23.75 13.69
N LEU A 16 -2.63 23.52 14.48
CA LEU A 16 -2.45 22.31 15.31
C LEU A 16 -3.46 22.21 16.46
N ARG A 17 -4.00 23.33 16.96
CA ARG A 17 -5.01 23.35 18.05
C ARG A 17 -6.43 23.18 17.55
N VAL A 18 -6.77 23.73 16.38
CA VAL A 18 -8.13 23.60 15.80
C VAL A 18 -8.44 22.15 15.39
N PHE A 19 -7.43 21.42 14.90
CA PHE A 19 -7.59 19.99 14.60
C PHE A 19 -7.75 19.10 15.85
N LYS A 20 -7.27 19.56 17.01
CA LYS A 20 -7.36 18.81 18.28
C LYS A 20 -8.67 19.07 19.04
N GLU A 21 -9.33 20.20 18.80
CA GLU A 21 -10.57 20.60 19.47
C GLU A 21 -11.86 20.31 18.64
N ARG A 22 -11.78 20.13 17.30
CA ARG A 22 -12.92 19.69 16.45
C ARG A 22 -12.93 18.17 16.21
N GLY A 23 -12.76 17.38 17.27
CA GLY A 23 -13.12 15.96 17.30
C GLY A 23 -14.65 15.79 17.38
N GLY A 24 -15.35 16.17 16.31
CA GLY A 24 -16.80 16.02 16.17
C GLY A 24 -17.12 15.28 14.87
N SER A 25 -17.36 13.98 15.01
CA SER A 25 -17.94 13.08 13.99
C SER A 25 -17.15 12.93 12.68
N CYS A 26 -15.98 12.28 12.77
CA CYS A 26 -15.52 11.40 11.70
C CYS A 26 -15.26 10.03 12.33
N ASN A 27 -16.35 9.32 12.64
CA ASN A 27 -16.32 7.90 12.95
C ASN A 27 -16.15 7.15 11.62
N THR A 28 -14.93 6.79 11.27
CA THR A 28 -14.58 5.60 10.48
C THR A 28 -13.05 5.51 10.46
N LEU A 29 -12.50 4.32 10.71
CA LEU A 29 -11.08 3.98 10.90
C LEU A 29 -10.55 4.17 12.35
N LYS A 30 -11.14 3.44 13.29
CA LYS A 30 -10.39 2.87 14.41
C LYS A 30 -9.86 1.50 13.98
N GLY A 31 -8.55 1.40 13.82
CA GLY A 31 -7.87 0.15 13.46
C GLY A 31 -6.41 0.43 13.09
N GLY A 32 -5.61 0.82 14.08
CA GLY A 32 -4.19 1.08 13.89
C GLY A 32 -3.66 2.06 14.95
N THR A 33 -2.88 1.54 15.89
CA THR A 33 -2.09 2.29 16.87
C THR A 33 -0.97 3.06 16.17
N GLY A 34 -1.35 4.10 15.42
CA GLY A 34 -0.44 5.08 14.83
C GLY A 34 -0.72 6.44 15.44
N ASP A 35 0.21 6.92 16.26
CA ASP A 35 0.14 8.18 16.98
C ASP A 35 -0.15 9.37 16.01
N PRO A 36 -1.32 10.04 16.09
CA PRO A 36 -1.65 11.16 15.20
C PRO A 36 -0.83 12.43 15.49
N GLY A 37 0.04 12.39 16.51
CA GLY A 37 0.93 13.50 16.91
C GLY A 37 2.23 13.63 16.11
N SER A 38 2.59 12.69 15.23
CA SER A 38 3.91 12.70 14.55
C SER A 38 4.01 13.59 13.29
N CYS A 39 2.97 14.37 12.97
CA CYS A 39 2.91 15.14 11.73
C CYS A 39 3.97 16.26 11.59
N PHE A 40 4.64 16.68 12.66
CA PHE A 40 5.50 17.87 12.67
C PHE A 40 6.90 17.67 13.26
N ASN A 41 7.50 16.49 13.11
CA ASN A 41 8.93 16.40 13.37
C ASN A 41 9.73 16.93 12.16
N PRO A 42 10.63 17.92 12.34
CA PRO A 42 11.57 18.27 11.29
C PRO A 42 12.36 17.03 10.87
N ILE A 43 12.85 17.00 9.64
CA ILE A 43 13.65 15.89 9.11
C ILE A 43 14.85 15.64 10.06
N THR A 44 14.73 14.68 10.97
CA THR A 44 15.76 14.38 11.95
C THR A 44 16.87 13.50 11.37
N SER A 45 16.60 12.78 10.28
CA SER A 45 17.57 11.89 9.65
C SER A 45 18.37 12.60 8.54
N PRO A 46 19.72 12.59 8.59
CA PRO A 46 20.57 13.26 7.60
C PRO A 46 20.42 12.68 6.18
N ASP A 47 20.11 11.38 6.07
CA ASP A 47 19.89 10.72 4.78
C ASP A 47 18.63 11.23 4.07
N LEU A 48 17.58 11.56 4.82
CA LEU A 48 16.33 12.08 4.26
C LEU A 48 16.48 13.53 3.82
N GLU A 49 17.26 14.33 4.55
CA GLU A 49 17.58 15.70 4.15
C GLU A 49 18.39 15.68 2.84
N LYS A 50 19.35 14.76 2.71
CA LYS A 50 20.11 14.59 1.46
C LYS A 50 19.22 14.19 0.28
N LEU A 51 18.26 13.29 0.49
CA LEU A 51 17.26 12.90 -0.51
C LEU A 51 16.37 14.07 -0.92
N TYR A 52 15.88 14.84 0.04
CA TYR A 52 15.09 16.04 -0.22
C TYR A 52 15.89 17.06 -1.03
N GLN A 53 17.14 17.34 -0.65
CA GLN A 53 17.99 18.29 -1.37
C GLN A 53 18.28 17.86 -2.82
N GLN A 54 18.46 16.57 -3.07
CA GLN A 54 18.59 16.04 -4.44
C GLN A 54 17.30 16.24 -5.25
N HIS A 55 16.15 15.99 -4.64
CA HIS A 55 14.85 16.19 -5.29
C HIS A 55 14.57 17.68 -5.58
N ALA A 56 14.76 18.55 -4.58
CA ALA A 56 14.53 19.99 -4.68
C ALA A 56 15.48 20.67 -5.69
N SER A 57 16.76 20.26 -5.70
CA SER A 57 17.71 20.76 -6.70
C SER A 57 17.30 20.34 -8.12
N SER A 58 16.94 19.06 -8.32
CA SER A 58 16.51 18.55 -9.63
C SER A 58 15.30 19.32 -10.20
N GLN A 59 14.34 19.72 -9.35
CA GLN A 59 13.18 20.49 -9.80
C GLN A 59 13.50 21.93 -10.21
N ARG A 60 14.57 22.53 -9.65
CA ARG A 60 14.97 23.93 -9.89
C ARG A 60 16.06 24.09 -10.96
N ILE A 61 16.58 22.99 -11.54
CA ILE A 61 17.56 23.03 -12.64
C ILE A 61 16.98 23.76 -13.87
N THR A 62 15.69 23.53 -14.18
CA THR A 62 15.02 24.20 -15.30
C THR A 62 14.93 25.71 -15.08
N SER A 63 14.66 26.14 -13.84
CA SER A 63 14.67 27.56 -13.44
C SER A 63 16.06 28.17 -13.57
N LEU A 64 17.11 27.44 -13.16
CA LEU A 64 18.49 27.89 -13.32
C LEU A 64 18.85 28.15 -14.78
N VAL A 65 18.46 27.25 -15.70
CA VAL A 65 18.68 27.45 -17.15
C VAL A 65 17.95 28.71 -17.62
N PHE A 66 16.68 28.86 -17.25
CA PHE A 66 15.87 30.02 -17.63
C PHE A 66 16.45 31.35 -17.12
N THR A 67 16.91 31.40 -15.88
CA THR A 67 17.56 32.57 -15.29
C THR A 67 18.83 32.96 -16.04
N ASN A 68 19.69 32.00 -16.40
CA ASN A 68 20.90 32.29 -17.16
C ASN A 68 20.59 32.76 -18.59
N VAL A 69 19.53 32.27 -19.21
CA VAL A 69 19.07 32.77 -20.52
C VAL A 69 18.60 34.22 -20.42
N ILE A 70 17.79 34.57 -19.41
CA ILE A 70 17.39 35.96 -19.16
C ILE A 70 18.62 36.84 -18.93
N ASP A 71 19.58 36.36 -18.13
CA ASP A 71 20.82 37.10 -17.83
C ASP A 71 21.67 37.37 -19.10
N ILE A 72 21.84 36.38 -19.98
CA ILE A 72 22.52 36.55 -21.27
C ILE A 72 21.81 37.57 -22.15
N ILE A 73 20.48 37.46 -22.28
CA ILE A 73 19.68 38.40 -23.10
C ILE A 73 19.85 39.84 -22.58
N THR A 74 19.79 40.03 -21.26
CA THR A 74 19.98 41.33 -20.63
C THR A 74 21.39 41.88 -20.89
N LYS A 75 22.43 41.04 -20.78
CA LYS A 75 23.82 41.44 -21.10
C LYS A 75 24.00 41.85 -22.56
N LEU A 76 23.43 41.08 -23.49
CA LEU A 76 23.46 41.40 -24.93
C LEU A 76 22.72 42.69 -25.24
N HIS A 77 21.59 42.94 -24.57
CA HIS A 77 20.83 44.17 -24.74
C HIS A 77 21.58 45.39 -24.20
N ILE A 78 22.20 45.28 -23.01
CA ILE A 78 23.06 46.34 -22.46
C ILE A 78 24.20 46.63 -23.44
N LEU A 79 24.87 45.60 -23.97
CA LEU A 79 25.93 45.74 -24.98
C LEU A 79 25.43 46.39 -26.28
N GLY A 80 24.22 46.06 -26.74
CA GLY A 80 23.62 46.71 -27.91
C GLY A 80 23.38 48.20 -27.68
N LEU A 81 22.87 48.57 -26.50
CA LEU A 81 22.68 49.97 -26.10
C LEU A 81 24.01 50.74 -26.01
N THR A 82 25.10 50.08 -25.58
CA THR A 82 26.42 50.73 -25.52
C THR A 82 27.00 50.99 -26.90
N LEU A 83 26.85 50.05 -27.83
CA LEU A 83 27.34 50.18 -29.20
C LEU A 83 26.54 51.19 -30.02
N TRP A 84 25.23 51.29 -29.78
CA TRP A 84 24.35 52.21 -30.50
C TRP A 84 24.53 53.69 -30.10
N ALA A 85 24.91 53.97 -28.85
CA ALA A 85 25.02 55.33 -28.32
C ALA A 85 26.22 56.15 -28.86
N GLY A 86 27.13 55.54 -29.63
CA GLY A 86 28.30 56.20 -30.24
C GLY A 86 29.41 56.60 -29.25
N PRO A 87 30.66 56.85 -29.71
CA PRO A 87 31.85 56.96 -28.85
C PRO A 87 32.04 58.33 -28.16
N GLN A 88 31.06 59.22 -28.15
CA GLN A 88 31.36 60.65 -27.88
C GLN A 88 31.53 61.05 -26.40
N SER A 89 31.54 60.11 -25.44
CA SER A 89 31.78 60.46 -24.03
C SER A 89 32.37 59.36 -23.14
N LEU A 90 32.80 58.21 -23.68
CA LEU A 90 33.44 57.17 -22.88
C LEU A 90 34.96 57.18 -23.10
N ASP A 91 35.73 57.35 -22.03
CA ASP A 91 37.16 57.02 -22.05
C ASP A 91 37.33 55.61 -22.61
N THR A 92 38.20 55.46 -23.62
CA THR A 92 38.43 54.20 -24.32
C THR A 92 38.70 53.05 -23.33
N ALA A 93 39.41 53.34 -22.23
CA ALA A 93 39.71 52.40 -21.16
C ALA A 93 38.46 51.87 -20.41
N ASN A 94 37.47 52.73 -20.16
CA ASN A 94 36.23 52.36 -19.47
C ASN A 94 35.35 51.48 -20.37
N GLY A 95 35.34 51.73 -21.69
CA GLY A 95 34.65 50.87 -22.66
C GLY A 95 35.22 49.45 -22.72
N TRP A 96 36.55 49.32 -22.72
CA TRP A 96 37.23 48.01 -22.66
C TRP A 96 36.96 47.27 -21.35
N LEU A 97 36.95 47.97 -20.21
CA LEU A 97 36.62 47.39 -18.91
C LEU A 97 35.18 46.86 -18.87
N VAL A 98 34.20 47.63 -19.35
CA VAL A 98 32.80 47.20 -19.43
C VAL A 98 32.65 45.97 -20.34
N GLY A 99 33.31 45.96 -21.50
CA GLY A 99 33.32 44.82 -22.41
C GLY A 99 33.92 43.55 -21.77
N LEU A 100 34.99 43.70 -20.98
CA LEU A 100 35.61 42.61 -20.24
C LEU A 100 34.66 42.02 -19.19
N PHE A 101 33.99 42.86 -18.39
CA PHE A 101 33.03 42.40 -17.38
C PHE A 101 31.82 41.68 -18.00
N ILE A 102 31.29 42.18 -19.12
CA ILE A 102 30.21 41.53 -19.87
C ILE A 102 30.67 40.17 -20.43
N ALA A 103 31.88 40.09 -20.98
CA ALA A 103 32.45 38.85 -21.50
C ALA A 103 32.70 37.81 -20.39
N LEU A 104 33.23 38.23 -19.23
CA LEU A 104 33.40 37.37 -18.05
C LEU A 104 32.06 36.84 -17.53
N GLY A 105 31.06 37.71 -17.39
CA GLY A 105 29.71 37.33 -16.98
C GLY A 105 29.03 36.40 -17.96
N ALA A 106 29.17 36.62 -19.27
CA ALA A 106 28.62 35.72 -20.30
C ALA A 106 29.33 34.36 -20.30
N GLY A 107 30.66 34.34 -20.13
CA GLY A 107 31.45 33.12 -20.01
C GLY A 107 31.03 32.25 -18.82
N LEU A 108 30.73 32.87 -17.67
CA LEU A 108 30.18 32.16 -16.50
C LEU A 108 28.80 31.55 -16.78
N CYS A 109 27.90 32.25 -17.47
CA CYS A 109 26.60 31.69 -17.88
C CYS A 109 26.74 30.50 -18.83
N VAL A 110 27.63 30.60 -19.84
CA VAL A 110 27.88 29.51 -20.79
C VAL A 110 28.48 28.30 -20.09
N LEU A 111 29.41 28.50 -19.16
CA LEU A 111 29.97 27.43 -18.33
C LEU A 111 28.87 26.69 -17.54
N VAL A 112 27.93 27.44 -16.96
CA VAL A 112 26.77 26.88 -16.24
C VAL A 112 25.82 26.10 -17.18
N LEU A 113 25.64 26.53 -18.43
CA LEU A 113 24.80 25.80 -19.39
C LEU A 113 25.50 24.54 -19.95
N CYS A 114 26.83 24.54 -20.03
CA CYS A 114 27.61 23.45 -20.61
C CYS A 114 27.98 22.34 -19.63
N SER A 115 28.13 22.63 -18.32
CA SER A 115 28.56 21.61 -17.36
C SER A 115 27.40 20.71 -16.91
N LYS A 116 27.19 19.61 -17.65
CA LYS A 116 26.33 18.50 -17.22
C LYS A 116 27.03 17.73 -16.08
N GLY A 117 26.43 17.69 -14.89
CA GLY A 117 26.83 16.79 -13.80
C GLY A 117 27.56 17.42 -12.59
N MET A 118 27.81 18.74 -12.59
CA MET A 118 28.38 19.43 -11.43
C MET A 118 27.32 19.61 -10.33
N MET A 119 27.70 19.61 -9.03
CA MET A 119 26.71 19.75 -7.93
C MET A 119 25.91 21.04 -8.09
N SER A 120 24.58 20.94 -7.96
CA SER A 120 23.63 22.04 -8.23
C SER A 120 23.92 23.34 -7.50
N SER A 121 24.54 23.28 -6.31
CA SER A 121 24.85 24.47 -5.51
C SER A 121 25.99 25.32 -6.10
N TYR A 122 27.04 24.71 -6.66
CA TYR A 122 28.14 25.46 -7.29
C TYR A 122 27.69 26.14 -8.57
N MET A 123 26.78 25.51 -9.32
CA MET A 123 26.16 26.06 -10.52
C MET A 123 25.32 27.29 -10.23
N ALA A 124 24.56 27.24 -9.13
CA ALA A 124 23.79 28.38 -8.65
C ALA A 124 24.69 29.53 -8.18
N LEU A 125 25.78 29.22 -7.48
CA LEU A 125 26.77 30.23 -7.06
C LEU A 125 27.48 30.87 -8.25
N ALA A 126 27.82 30.11 -9.30
CA ALA A 126 28.40 30.65 -10.52
C ALA A 126 27.42 31.57 -11.28
N SER A 127 26.13 31.23 -11.31
CA SER A 127 25.07 32.09 -11.87
C SER A 127 24.86 33.36 -11.04
N TRP A 128 24.89 33.27 -9.72
CA TRP A 128 24.89 34.45 -8.84
C TRP A 128 26.13 35.33 -9.02
N LEU A 129 27.32 34.71 -9.13
CA LEU A 129 28.57 35.43 -9.38
C LEU A 129 28.50 36.16 -10.71
N SER A 130 27.97 35.51 -11.75
CA SER A 130 27.73 36.11 -13.06
C SER A 130 26.85 37.36 -12.98
N GLN A 131 25.76 37.32 -12.21
CA GLN A 131 24.88 38.47 -11.99
C GLN A 131 25.58 39.58 -11.20
N THR A 132 26.29 39.24 -10.13
CA THR A 132 26.99 40.25 -9.29
C THR A 132 28.18 40.91 -9.98
N VAL A 133 28.90 40.18 -10.84
CA VAL A 133 29.99 40.73 -11.67
C VAL A 133 29.47 41.82 -12.61
N GLN A 134 28.25 41.69 -13.13
CA GLN A 134 27.61 42.71 -13.96
C GLN A 134 27.28 43.99 -13.16
N VAL A 135 26.86 43.84 -11.89
CA VAL A 135 26.64 44.96 -10.96
C VAL A 135 27.95 45.65 -10.58
N LEU A 136 29.03 44.90 -10.43
CA LEU A 136 30.33 45.51 -10.10
C LEU A 136 30.94 46.21 -11.32
N GLY A 137 30.77 45.63 -12.51
CA GLY A 137 31.30 46.14 -13.76
C GLY A 137 30.70 47.49 -14.18
N GLY A 138 29.43 47.75 -13.91
CA GLY A 138 28.84 49.06 -14.22
C GLY A 138 29.15 50.14 -13.19
N VAL A 139 29.37 49.77 -11.92
CA VAL A 139 29.92 50.67 -10.89
C VAL A 139 31.33 51.14 -11.28
N VAL A 140 32.20 50.23 -11.71
CA VAL A 140 33.61 50.53 -12.05
C VAL A 140 33.74 51.18 -13.43
N GLY A 141 32.96 50.72 -14.41
CA GLY A 141 33.06 51.14 -15.82
C GLY A 141 32.32 52.42 -16.19
N GLY A 142 31.57 53.03 -15.25
CA GLY A 142 30.92 54.35 -15.44
C GLY A 142 29.82 54.41 -16.52
N LEU A 143 29.38 53.27 -17.05
CA LEU A 143 28.46 53.18 -18.19
C LEU A 143 27.04 53.69 -17.86
N GLU A 144 26.62 53.51 -16.61
CA GLU A 144 25.33 53.95 -16.10
C GLU A 144 25.48 54.26 -14.60
N LYS A 145 25.16 55.48 -14.19
CA LYS A 145 25.44 55.98 -12.83
C LYS A 145 24.57 55.29 -11.76
N ASP A 146 23.53 54.54 -12.14
CA ASP A 146 22.62 53.85 -11.23
C ASP A 146 22.25 52.45 -11.74
N GLN A 147 22.72 51.40 -11.06
CA GLN A 147 22.46 49.99 -11.38
C GLN A 147 21.45 49.31 -10.43
N ALA A 148 20.75 50.10 -9.61
CA ALA A 148 19.82 49.57 -8.61
C ALA A 148 18.72 48.66 -9.19
N TRP A 149 18.34 48.87 -10.46
CA TRP A 149 17.39 48.02 -11.16
C TRP A 149 17.84 46.55 -11.31
N TYR A 150 19.10 46.33 -11.68
CA TYR A 150 19.64 44.99 -11.88
C TYR A 150 19.90 44.30 -10.54
N VAL A 151 20.21 45.07 -9.48
CA VAL A 151 20.30 44.57 -8.11
C VAL A 151 18.96 44.02 -7.63
N LEU A 152 17.85 44.72 -7.87
CA LEU A 152 16.51 44.22 -7.52
C LEU A 152 16.21 42.89 -8.21
N PHE A 153 16.55 42.75 -9.49
CA PHE A 153 16.40 41.49 -10.23
C PHE A 153 17.29 40.37 -9.66
N THR A 154 18.55 40.69 -9.37
CA THR A 154 19.51 39.75 -8.76
C THR A 154 18.98 39.23 -7.42
N LEU A 155 18.47 40.13 -6.57
CA LEU A 155 17.84 39.77 -5.29
C LEU A 155 16.63 38.85 -5.48
N PHE A 156 15.71 39.19 -6.39
CA PHE A 156 14.55 38.34 -6.65
C PHE A 156 14.96 36.95 -7.18
N SER A 157 15.90 36.91 -8.12
CA SER A 157 16.44 35.69 -8.73
C SER A 157 17.13 34.79 -7.71
N THR A 158 17.92 35.35 -6.78
CA THR A 158 18.64 34.57 -5.75
C THR A 158 17.72 33.80 -4.82
N TYR A 159 16.57 34.38 -4.47
CA TYR A 159 15.62 33.72 -3.58
C TYR A 159 14.66 32.80 -4.32
N THR A 160 14.23 33.13 -5.54
CA THR A 160 13.11 32.41 -6.19
C THR A 160 13.56 31.44 -7.28
N LEU A 161 14.56 31.78 -8.09
CA LEU A 161 14.90 31.02 -9.30
C LEU A 161 16.17 30.17 -9.16
N LEU A 162 17.11 30.56 -8.29
CA LEU A 162 18.34 29.80 -8.09
C LEU A 162 18.14 28.60 -7.13
N PRO A 163 18.74 27.43 -7.43
CA PRO A 163 18.67 26.24 -6.57
C PRO A 163 19.67 26.34 -5.38
N LEU A 164 19.55 27.39 -4.57
CA LEU A 164 20.35 27.60 -3.36
C LEU A 164 19.56 27.22 -2.10
N PRO A 165 20.19 26.64 -1.06
CA PRO A 165 19.58 26.50 0.25
C PRO A 165 19.30 27.87 0.91
N LEU A 166 18.33 27.93 1.82
CA LEU A 166 17.89 29.16 2.51
C LEU A 166 19.03 29.99 3.12
N LEU A 167 20.01 29.34 3.76
CA LEU A 167 21.17 30.01 4.37
C LEU A 167 22.08 30.67 3.33
N TRP A 168 22.30 30.01 2.20
CA TRP A 168 23.10 30.54 1.10
C TRP A 168 22.38 31.65 0.36
N SER A 169 21.06 31.52 0.13
CA SER A 169 20.26 32.59 -0.50
C SER A 169 20.19 33.84 0.38
N LEU A 170 20.03 33.69 1.70
CA LEU A 170 20.08 34.81 2.64
C LEU A 170 21.44 35.51 2.64
N SER A 171 22.53 34.72 2.71
CA SER A 171 23.90 35.26 2.75
C SER A 171 24.24 36.01 1.46
N THR A 172 23.92 35.41 0.31
CA THR A 172 24.17 36.03 -1.01
C THR A 172 23.29 37.26 -1.23
N GLY A 173 22.00 37.22 -0.86
CA GLY A 173 21.10 38.37 -0.94
C GLY A 173 21.56 39.56 -0.10
N LEU A 174 21.92 39.34 1.17
CA LEU A 174 22.47 40.38 2.03
C LEU A 174 23.80 40.93 1.50
N LEU A 175 24.69 40.05 1.03
CA LEU A 175 25.98 40.45 0.47
C LEU A 175 25.79 41.35 -0.76
N THR A 176 24.85 41.04 -1.66
CA THR A 176 24.57 41.89 -2.83
C THR A 176 24.03 43.26 -2.45
N ALA A 177 23.12 43.33 -1.47
CA ALA A 177 22.60 44.61 -0.98
C ALA A 177 23.69 45.46 -0.32
N MET A 178 24.54 44.86 0.53
CA MET A 178 25.63 45.55 1.21
C MET A 178 26.70 46.05 0.24
N LEU A 179 27.10 45.22 -0.73
CA LEU A 179 28.10 45.60 -1.73
C LEU A 179 27.68 46.82 -2.53
N HIS A 180 26.40 46.91 -2.92
CA HIS A 180 25.88 48.08 -3.64
C HIS A 180 25.69 49.30 -2.74
N LEU A 181 25.26 49.12 -1.49
CA LEU A 181 25.09 50.24 -0.54
C LEU A 181 26.42 50.87 -0.09
N LEU A 182 27.52 50.10 -0.09
CA LEU A 182 28.87 50.62 0.15
C LEU A 182 29.34 51.58 -0.94
N VAL A 183 28.87 51.37 -2.17
CA VAL A 183 29.21 52.21 -3.33
C VAL A 183 28.30 53.45 -3.39
N GLU A 184 27.02 53.29 -3.07
CA GLU A 184 26.02 54.36 -3.21
C GLU A 184 25.07 54.41 -1.99
N THR A 185 25.33 55.35 -1.08
CA THR A 185 24.62 55.44 0.21
C THR A 185 23.33 56.26 0.10
N VAL A 186 22.29 55.69 -0.52
CA VAL A 186 20.94 56.29 -0.54
C VAL A 186 19.98 55.48 0.33
N LEU A 187 19.50 56.09 1.43
CA LEU A 187 18.65 55.42 2.43
C LEU A 187 17.37 54.82 1.84
N ALA A 188 16.75 55.50 0.87
CA ALA A 188 15.55 55.01 0.17
C ALA A 188 15.82 53.72 -0.63
N LYS A 189 16.98 53.58 -1.27
CA LYS A 189 17.40 52.33 -1.96
C LYS A 189 17.61 51.20 -0.94
N GLY A 190 18.18 51.52 0.22
CA GLY A 190 18.34 50.59 1.34
C GLY A 190 17.01 49.99 1.82
N LEU A 191 15.95 50.81 1.94
CA LEU A 191 14.61 50.31 2.31
C LEU A 191 13.99 49.43 1.21
N LEU A 192 14.17 49.77 -0.06
CA LEU A 192 13.69 48.94 -1.19
C LEU A 192 14.40 47.59 -1.24
N TYR A 193 15.72 47.55 -1.02
CA TYR A 193 16.48 46.31 -0.94
C TYR A 193 16.09 45.47 0.29
N LEU A 194 15.80 46.11 1.43
CA LEU A 194 15.26 45.44 2.61
C LEU A 194 13.89 44.82 2.32
N GLY A 195 13.00 45.57 1.67
CA GLY A 195 11.70 45.05 1.19
C GLY A 195 11.87 43.83 0.29
N MET A 196 12.72 43.93 -0.74
CA MET A 196 12.98 42.82 -1.67
C MET A 196 13.58 41.58 -0.97
N ASN A 197 14.55 41.77 -0.07
CA ASN A 197 15.13 40.67 0.70
C ASN A 197 14.10 40.01 1.62
N THR A 198 13.22 40.78 2.24
CA THR A 198 12.16 40.21 3.09
C THR A 198 11.11 39.45 2.28
N ALA A 199 10.70 39.95 1.11
CA ALA A 199 9.81 39.24 0.19
C ALA A 199 10.44 37.95 -0.33
N GLY A 200 11.68 38.04 -0.81
CA GLY A 200 12.43 36.90 -1.33
C GLY A 200 12.62 35.81 -0.29
N LEU A 201 13.05 36.19 0.93
CA LEU A 201 13.18 35.26 2.05
C LEU A 201 11.86 34.55 2.35
N PHE A 202 10.76 35.31 2.36
CA PHE A 202 9.44 34.77 2.64
C PHE A 202 8.97 33.81 1.54
N ILE A 203 9.09 34.21 0.27
CA ILE A 203 8.74 33.35 -0.88
C ILE A 203 9.57 32.06 -0.85
N HIS A 204 10.88 32.17 -0.60
CA HIS A 204 11.76 31.00 -0.52
C HIS A 204 11.39 30.08 0.64
N TYR A 205 11.22 30.63 1.84
CA TYR A 205 10.87 29.86 3.04
C TYR A 205 9.54 29.12 2.87
N LEU A 206 8.49 29.81 2.41
CA LEU A 206 7.19 29.17 2.23
C LEU A 206 7.23 28.13 1.10
N SER A 207 7.93 28.40 -0.01
CA SER A 207 8.08 27.44 -1.10
C SER A 207 8.87 26.20 -0.69
N ASP A 208 9.91 26.36 0.13
CA ASP A 208 10.70 25.24 0.67
C ASP A 208 9.85 24.42 1.65
N HIS A 209 9.10 25.09 2.53
CA HIS A 209 8.18 24.45 3.48
C HIS A 209 7.12 23.60 2.76
N THR A 210 6.43 24.14 1.75
CA THR A 210 5.41 23.39 0.99
C THR A 210 6.03 22.22 0.23
N GLN A 211 7.21 22.39 -0.36
CA GLN A 211 7.94 21.31 -1.03
C GLN A 211 8.38 20.21 -0.06
N ARG A 212 8.87 20.55 1.13
CA ARG A 212 9.25 19.59 2.17
C ARG A 212 8.04 18.79 2.65
N GLN A 213 6.92 19.47 2.91
CA GLN A 213 5.69 18.85 3.35
C GLN A 213 5.15 17.88 2.29
N ALA A 214 5.06 18.32 1.04
CA ALA A 214 4.67 17.48 -0.10
C ALA A 214 5.56 16.24 -0.25
N PHE A 215 6.88 16.40 -0.12
CA PHE A 215 7.84 15.31 -0.18
C PHE A 215 7.65 14.29 0.95
N LEU A 216 7.46 14.76 2.19
CA LEU A 216 7.24 13.89 3.35
C LEU A 216 5.91 13.14 3.26
N GLU A 217 4.84 13.80 2.86
CA GLU A 217 3.53 13.18 2.65
C GLU A 217 3.59 12.14 1.52
N THR A 218 4.22 12.47 0.39
CA THR A 218 4.45 11.53 -0.72
C THR A 218 5.25 10.32 -0.26
N ARG A 219 6.33 10.53 0.51
CA ARG A 219 7.12 9.43 1.08
C ARG A 219 6.27 8.55 1.97
N ARG A 220 5.50 9.11 2.92
CA ARG A 220 4.63 8.34 3.83
C ARG A 220 3.62 7.51 3.04
N CYS A 221 3.08 8.08 1.97
CA CYS A 221 2.13 7.38 1.10
C CYS A 221 2.79 6.23 0.34
N ILE A 222 3.97 6.44 -0.24
CA ILE A 222 4.74 5.36 -0.91
C ILE A 222 5.17 4.29 0.10
N GLU A 223 5.59 4.68 1.31
CA GLU A 223 5.98 3.75 2.37
C GLU A 223 4.79 2.89 2.82
N GLY A 224 3.62 3.51 2.99
CA GLY A 224 2.34 2.83 3.26
C GLY A 224 1.96 1.87 2.13
N ARG A 225 2.05 2.30 0.87
CA ARG A 225 1.77 1.46 -0.30
C ARG A 225 2.69 0.25 -0.37
N VAL A 226 4.01 0.44 -0.24
CA VAL A 226 4.97 -0.68 -0.27
C VAL A 226 4.75 -1.63 0.93
N ARG A 227 4.26 -1.13 2.07
CA ARG A 227 3.86 -1.98 3.19
C ARG A 227 2.63 -2.83 2.83
N LEU A 228 1.59 -2.21 2.30
CA LEU A 228 0.37 -2.90 1.86
C LEU A 228 0.66 -3.91 0.75
N GLU A 229 1.49 -3.58 -0.25
CA GLU A 229 1.93 -4.50 -1.31
C GLU A 229 2.58 -5.76 -0.74
N ARG A 230 3.43 -5.63 0.28
CA ARG A 230 4.06 -6.79 0.93
C ARG A 230 3.05 -7.63 1.71
N GLU A 231 2.12 -6.99 2.42
CA GLU A 231 1.06 -7.69 3.16
C GLU A 231 0.14 -8.44 2.19
N ASN A 232 -0.24 -7.80 1.08
CA ASN A 232 -1.05 -8.40 0.01
C ASN A 232 -0.36 -9.60 -0.66
N GLN A 233 0.91 -9.46 -1.07
CA GLN A 233 1.67 -10.58 -1.65
C GLN A 233 1.78 -11.78 -0.70
N ARG A 234 1.84 -11.54 0.62
CA ARG A 234 1.85 -12.61 1.62
C ARG A 234 0.50 -13.34 1.65
N GLN A 235 -0.59 -12.60 1.63
CA GLN A 235 -1.94 -13.17 1.61
C GLN A 235 -2.21 -13.92 0.29
N GLU A 236 -1.83 -13.35 -0.86
CA GLU A 236 -2.02 -13.99 -2.18
C GLU A 236 -1.30 -15.34 -2.28
N ARG A 237 -0.09 -15.46 -1.70
CA ARG A 237 0.63 -16.73 -1.65
C ARG A 237 -0.09 -17.78 -0.80
N LEU A 238 -0.71 -17.37 0.30
CA LEU A 238 -1.53 -18.28 1.12
C LEU A 238 -2.70 -18.78 0.27
N VAL A 239 -3.44 -17.90 -0.38
CA VAL A 239 -4.58 -18.23 -1.25
C VAL A 239 -4.18 -19.18 -2.40
N ASN A 240 -3.07 -18.89 -3.09
CA ASN A 240 -2.56 -19.72 -4.19
C ASN A 240 -2.09 -21.12 -3.73
N SER A 241 -2.01 -21.37 -2.43
CA SER A 241 -1.59 -22.68 -1.90
C SER A 241 -2.74 -23.68 -1.66
N ILE A 242 -3.99 -23.22 -1.53
CA ILE A 242 -5.12 -24.08 -1.15
C ILE A 242 -5.69 -24.81 -2.35
N ILE A 243 -5.87 -24.11 -3.48
CA ILE A 243 -6.44 -24.68 -4.70
C ILE A 243 -5.31 -24.89 -5.70
N PRO A 244 -5.14 -26.10 -6.26
CA PRO A 244 -4.20 -26.32 -7.33
C PRO A 244 -4.42 -25.35 -8.49
N ARG A 245 -3.32 -24.83 -9.05
CA ARG A 245 -3.34 -23.77 -10.08
C ARG A 245 -4.24 -24.11 -11.28
N PHE A 246 -4.33 -25.37 -11.68
CA PHE A 246 -5.14 -25.78 -12.82
C PHE A 246 -6.65 -25.63 -12.56
N VAL A 247 -7.14 -26.03 -11.38
CA VAL A 247 -8.54 -25.84 -10.98
C VAL A 247 -8.85 -24.36 -10.86
N ALA A 248 -7.95 -23.60 -10.22
CA ALA A 248 -8.11 -22.16 -10.12
C ALA A 248 -8.22 -21.51 -11.51
N LEU A 249 -7.35 -21.84 -12.47
CA LEU A 249 -7.41 -21.25 -13.82
C LEU A 249 -8.71 -21.56 -14.57
N GLU A 250 -9.27 -22.76 -14.41
CA GLU A 250 -10.56 -23.12 -15.02
C GLU A 250 -11.71 -22.33 -14.42
N MET A 251 -11.77 -22.23 -13.09
CA MET A 251 -12.76 -21.42 -12.38
C MET A 251 -12.74 -19.97 -12.85
N ILE A 252 -11.53 -19.42 -13.01
CA ILE A 252 -11.30 -18.06 -13.52
C ILE A 252 -11.87 -17.90 -14.93
N ALA A 253 -11.59 -18.86 -15.82
CA ALA A 253 -12.06 -18.83 -17.20
C ALA A 253 -13.60 -18.87 -17.28
N ASP A 254 -14.22 -19.76 -16.51
CA ASP A 254 -15.68 -19.90 -16.47
C ASP A 254 -16.39 -18.64 -15.97
N MET A 255 -15.86 -18.00 -14.92
CA MET A 255 -16.45 -16.78 -14.37
C MET A 255 -16.26 -15.58 -15.28
N SER A 256 -15.16 -15.53 -16.04
CA SER A 256 -14.95 -14.45 -17.02
C SER A 256 -15.93 -14.47 -18.19
N ASN A 257 -16.63 -15.58 -18.38
CA ASN A 257 -17.60 -15.79 -19.46
C ASN A 257 -19.07 -15.62 -19.03
N MET A 258 -19.36 -15.39 -17.75
CA MET A 258 -20.73 -15.22 -17.25
C MET A 258 -21.06 -13.75 -16.93
N ASP A 259 -22.27 -13.31 -17.28
CA ASP A 259 -22.78 -11.96 -17.02
C ASP A 259 -23.18 -11.78 -15.54
N ASP A 260 -22.93 -10.58 -14.97
CA ASP A 260 -23.05 -10.24 -13.55
C ASP A 260 -24.44 -10.53 -12.91
N ASP A 261 -25.52 -10.54 -13.70
CA ASP A 261 -26.91 -10.67 -13.20
C ASP A 261 -27.37 -12.12 -12.92
N LEU A 262 -26.62 -13.15 -13.35
CA LEU A 262 -27.02 -14.56 -13.22
C LEU A 262 -26.31 -15.30 -12.05
N MET A 263 -25.54 -14.57 -11.23
CA MET A 263 -24.56 -15.13 -10.29
C MET A 263 -25.15 -15.82 -9.06
N SER A 264 -26.32 -15.39 -8.57
CA SER A 264 -26.81 -15.78 -7.23
C SER A 264 -27.62 -17.08 -7.19
N GLN A 265 -28.09 -17.61 -8.33
CA GLN A 265 -29.03 -18.75 -8.33
C GLN A 265 -28.48 -20.05 -8.95
N GLN A 266 -27.28 -20.05 -9.54
CA GLN A 266 -26.77 -21.19 -10.33
C GLN A 266 -25.42 -21.77 -9.89
N PHE A 267 -24.79 -21.27 -8.84
CA PHE A 267 -23.41 -21.64 -8.50
C PHE A 267 -23.26 -22.69 -7.39
N HIS A 268 -23.79 -23.89 -7.66
CA HIS A 268 -23.26 -25.14 -7.08
C HIS A 268 -22.39 -25.90 -8.09
N LYS A 269 -21.82 -25.21 -9.10
CA LYS A 269 -21.00 -25.83 -10.15
C LYS A 269 -19.75 -26.46 -9.54
N ILE A 270 -19.58 -27.74 -9.77
CA ILE A 270 -18.48 -28.53 -9.23
C ILE A 270 -17.41 -28.72 -10.31
N TYR A 271 -16.14 -28.53 -9.93
CA TYR A 271 -14.99 -28.69 -10.83
C TYR A 271 -14.39 -30.07 -10.59
N ILE A 272 -14.70 -31.03 -11.47
CA ILE A 272 -14.16 -32.40 -11.44
C ILE A 272 -13.37 -32.68 -12.71
N HIS A 273 -12.22 -33.32 -12.53
CA HIS A 273 -11.44 -33.92 -13.59
C HIS A 273 -11.22 -35.41 -13.35
N GLN A 274 -11.19 -36.20 -14.42
CA GLN A 274 -10.85 -37.61 -14.38
C GLN A 274 -9.42 -37.83 -14.88
N TYR A 275 -8.64 -38.56 -14.09
CA TYR A 275 -7.29 -38.99 -14.45
C TYR A 275 -7.21 -40.51 -14.43
N LYS A 276 -6.63 -41.09 -15.49
CA LYS A 276 -6.36 -42.53 -15.63
C LYS A 276 -4.88 -42.80 -15.47
N ASN A 277 -4.52 -44.01 -15.05
CA ASN A 277 -3.13 -44.42 -14.82
C ASN A 277 -2.44 -43.53 -13.78
N VAL A 278 -3.04 -43.44 -12.60
CA VAL A 278 -2.46 -42.76 -11.44
C VAL A 278 -2.04 -43.78 -10.40
N SER A 279 -1.14 -43.38 -9.50
CA SER A 279 -0.79 -44.16 -8.33
C SER A 279 -1.07 -43.39 -7.06
N ILE A 280 -1.62 -44.10 -6.08
CA ILE A 280 -2.24 -43.58 -4.88
C ILE A 280 -1.44 -44.16 -3.71
N LEU A 281 -0.90 -43.29 -2.84
CA LEU A 281 -0.08 -43.70 -1.69
C LEU A 281 -0.67 -43.16 -0.39
N PHE A 282 -1.08 -44.08 0.48
CA PHE A 282 -1.46 -43.81 1.87
C PHE A 282 -0.33 -44.22 2.80
N ALA A 283 0.02 -43.35 3.74
CA ALA A 283 1.11 -43.60 4.69
C ALA A 283 0.73 -43.15 6.10
N ASP A 284 0.52 -44.11 7.00
CA ASP A 284 0.07 -43.88 8.39
C ASP A 284 1.18 -44.13 9.41
N ILE A 285 1.19 -43.33 10.49
CA ILE A 285 2.18 -43.44 11.57
C ILE A 285 1.71 -44.45 12.61
N LYS A 286 2.43 -45.57 12.72
CA LYS A 286 2.15 -46.59 13.74
C LYS A 286 2.41 -46.02 15.13
N GLY A 287 1.37 -46.01 15.97
CA GLY A 287 1.46 -45.67 17.39
C GLY A 287 1.26 -44.19 17.72
N PHE A 288 0.92 -43.36 16.73
CA PHE A 288 0.73 -41.92 16.92
C PHE A 288 -0.31 -41.56 17.99
N THR A 289 -1.41 -42.32 18.09
CA THR A 289 -2.41 -42.10 19.15
C THR A 289 -1.81 -42.17 20.56
N SER A 290 -0.78 -42.99 20.77
CA SER A 290 -0.10 -43.05 22.07
C SER A 290 0.87 -41.88 22.25
N LEU A 291 1.52 -41.46 21.16
CA LEU A 291 2.42 -40.31 21.14
C LEU A 291 1.67 -39.00 21.47
N SER A 292 0.48 -38.79 20.89
CA SER A 292 -0.33 -37.59 21.08
C SER A 292 -0.89 -37.42 22.49
N MET A 293 -0.89 -38.47 23.31
CA MET A 293 -1.25 -38.39 24.74
C MET A 293 -0.08 -37.98 25.63
N VAL A 294 1.16 -38.22 25.19
CA VAL A 294 2.37 -37.98 25.99
C VAL A 294 2.94 -36.61 25.71
N LEU A 295 2.89 -36.16 24.44
CA LEU A 295 3.44 -34.88 24.03
C LEU A 295 2.50 -33.72 24.37
N SER A 296 3.08 -32.56 24.69
CA SER A 296 2.31 -31.31 24.74
C SER A 296 1.81 -30.90 23.35
N ALA A 297 0.75 -30.08 23.29
CA ALA A 297 0.19 -29.59 22.03
C ALA A 297 1.24 -28.94 21.11
N GLN A 298 2.14 -28.15 21.69
CA GLN A 298 3.20 -27.46 20.94
C GLN A 298 4.24 -28.44 20.39
N GLU A 299 4.69 -29.41 21.21
CA GLU A 299 5.67 -30.41 20.78
C GLU A 299 5.10 -31.36 19.72
N LEU A 300 3.82 -31.74 19.85
CA LEU A 300 3.12 -32.57 18.87
C LEU A 300 3.04 -31.86 17.52
N VAL A 301 2.53 -30.63 17.49
CA VAL A 301 2.40 -29.82 16.26
C VAL A 301 3.76 -29.55 15.64
N ARG A 302 4.79 -29.29 16.46
CA ARG A 302 6.17 -29.10 15.97
C ARG A 302 6.73 -30.37 15.34
N THR A 303 6.53 -31.53 15.98
CA THR A 303 6.99 -32.83 15.48
C THR A 303 6.31 -33.20 14.16
N LEU A 304 5.00 -33.00 14.09
CA LEU A 304 4.22 -33.25 12.89
C LEU A 304 4.61 -32.31 11.74
N ASN A 305 4.77 -31.01 12.02
CA ASN A 305 5.19 -30.05 11.00
C ASN A 305 6.59 -30.35 10.45
N GLU A 306 7.53 -30.81 11.28
CA GLU A 306 8.85 -31.22 10.82
C GLU A 306 8.78 -32.49 9.95
N LEU A 307 8.03 -33.50 10.40
CA LEU A 307 7.90 -34.77 9.67
C LEU A 307 7.19 -34.56 8.32
N PHE A 308 6.01 -33.95 8.34
CA PHE A 308 5.23 -33.71 7.13
C PHE A 308 5.87 -32.65 6.24
N GLY A 309 6.61 -31.69 6.79
CA GLY A 309 7.42 -30.75 6.00
C GLY A 309 8.55 -31.45 5.22
N ARG A 310 9.11 -32.55 5.75
CA ARG A 310 10.05 -33.41 5.00
C ARG A 310 9.31 -34.22 3.94
N PHE A 311 8.15 -34.77 4.25
CA PHE A 311 7.34 -35.52 3.28
C PHE A 311 6.86 -34.65 2.12
N ASP A 312 6.50 -33.39 2.35
CA ASP A 312 6.12 -32.44 1.31
C ASP A 312 7.26 -32.22 0.31
N ARG A 313 8.51 -32.14 0.78
CA ARG A 313 9.69 -32.03 -0.12
C ARG A 313 9.92 -33.32 -0.90
N LEU A 314 9.80 -34.47 -0.24
CA LEU A 314 9.91 -35.77 -0.92
C LEU A 314 8.82 -35.93 -1.99
N ALA A 315 7.60 -35.45 -1.72
CA ALA A 315 6.51 -35.47 -2.68
C ALA A 315 6.87 -34.66 -3.93
N GLU A 316 7.42 -33.45 -3.75
CA GLU A 316 7.88 -32.61 -4.86
C GLU A 316 9.04 -33.26 -5.64
N GLU A 317 10.03 -33.84 -4.95
CA GLU A 317 11.18 -34.53 -5.57
C GLU A 317 10.78 -35.77 -6.38
N HIS A 318 9.78 -36.52 -5.91
CA HIS A 318 9.31 -37.75 -6.56
C HIS A 318 8.10 -37.53 -7.48
N HIS A 319 7.77 -36.28 -7.84
CA HIS A 319 6.62 -35.95 -8.70
C HIS A 319 5.29 -36.54 -8.19
N CYS A 320 5.08 -36.46 -6.88
CA CYS A 320 3.84 -36.80 -6.20
C CYS A 320 3.16 -35.54 -5.67
N MET A 321 1.86 -35.43 -5.90
CA MET A 321 1.03 -34.37 -5.36
C MET A 321 0.44 -34.79 -4.02
N ARG A 322 0.76 -34.04 -2.95
CA ARG A 322 0.03 -34.17 -1.68
C ARG A 322 -1.42 -33.74 -1.87
N ILE A 323 -2.34 -34.64 -1.50
CA ILE A 323 -3.77 -34.37 -1.47
C ILE A 323 -4.14 -33.81 -0.10
N LYS A 324 -3.99 -34.62 0.96
CA LYS A 324 -4.51 -34.28 2.29
C LYS A 324 -3.73 -34.97 3.41
N ILE A 325 -3.80 -34.36 4.59
CA ILE A 325 -3.38 -35.00 5.84
C ILE A 325 -4.66 -35.35 6.62
N LEU A 326 -4.79 -36.63 6.96
CA LEU A 326 -5.93 -37.20 7.67
C LEU A 326 -5.47 -37.68 9.04
N GLY A 327 -5.41 -36.76 10.01
CA GLY A 327 -4.86 -37.08 11.34
C GLY A 327 -3.35 -37.33 11.26
N ASP A 328 -2.95 -38.59 11.43
CA ASP A 328 -1.59 -39.12 11.33
C ASP A 328 -1.24 -39.70 9.96
N CYS A 329 -2.22 -39.83 9.07
CA CYS A 329 -2.02 -40.36 7.73
C CYS A 329 -1.66 -39.24 6.73
N TYR A 330 -0.56 -39.44 6.01
CA TYR A 330 -0.15 -38.65 4.86
C TYR A 330 -0.62 -39.33 3.57
N TYR A 331 -1.31 -38.58 2.71
CA TYR A 331 -1.89 -39.11 1.49
C TYR A 331 -1.51 -38.28 0.24
N CYS A 332 -1.00 -38.96 -0.79
CA CYS A 332 -0.54 -38.33 -2.03
C CYS A 332 -0.82 -39.20 -3.27
N VAL A 333 -0.80 -38.56 -4.44
CA VAL A 333 -1.08 -39.19 -5.73
C VAL A 333 0.01 -38.78 -6.75
N SER A 334 0.47 -39.72 -7.56
CA SER A 334 1.30 -39.46 -8.74
C SER A 334 0.49 -39.61 -10.02
N GLY A 335 0.76 -38.75 -11.01
CA GLY A 335 0.01 -38.65 -12.27
C GLY A 335 -1.14 -37.63 -12.27
N VAL A 336 -1.20 -36.76 -11.26
CA VAL A 336 -2.15 -35.64 -11.15
C VAL A 336 -1.39 -34.35 -10.79
N PRO A 337 -1.66 -33.21 -11.44
CA PRO A 337 -2.54 -33.01 -12.60
C PRO A 337 -1.88 -33.38 -13.94
N GLU A 338 -0.57 -33.54 -13.97
CA GLU A 338 0.13 -33.91 -15.19
C GLU A 338 0.25 -35.44 -15.24
N PRO A 339 -0.26 -36.10 -16.30
CA PRO A 339 -0.14 -37.54 -16.44
C PRO A 339 1.33 -37.97 -16.45
N GLU A 340 1.69 -38.90 -15.57
CA GLU A 340 3.06 -39.40 -15.41
C GLU A 340 3.13 -40.87 -15.84
N THR A 341 4.01 -41.20 -16.76
CA THR A 341 4.18 -42.58 -17.25
C THR A 341 4.76 -43.50 -16.19
N ALA A 342 5.62 -42.98 -15.31
CA ALA A 342 6.26 -43.74 -14.24
C ALA A 342 5.52 -43.60 -12.89
N HIS A 343 4.22 -43.26 -12.89
CA HIS A 343 3.44 -42.94 -11.69
C HIS A 343 3.59 -43.97 -10.55
N ALA A 344 3.54 -45.28 -10.85
CA ALA A 344 3.74 -46.35 -9.85
C ALA A 344 5.14 -46.36 -9.25
N ARG A 345 6.16 -46.13 -10.07
CA ARG A 345 7.55 -46.06 -9.62
C ARG A 345 7.77 -44.86 -8.70
N CYS A 346 7.26 -43.69 -9.09
CA CYS A 346 7.31 -42.46 -8.30
C CYS A 346 6.74 -42.66 -6.90
N CYS A 347 5.54 -43.23 -6.78
CA CYS A 347 4.93 -43.52 -5.47
C CYS A 347 5.75 -44.54 -4.65
N VAL A 348 6.27 -45.61 -5.28
CA VAL A 348 7.09 -46.60 -4.57
C VAL A 348 8.39 -46.00 -4.04
N GLU A 349 9.11 -45.22 -4.85
CA GLU A 349 10.35 -44.54 -4.44
C GLU A 349 10.11 -43.49 -3.35
N MET A 350 8.99 -42.77 -3.44
CA MET A 350 8.53 -41.89 -2.38
C MET A 350 8.28 -42.67 -1.07
N GLY A 351 7.59 -43.81 -1.14
CA GLY A 351 7.35 -44.68 0.02
C GLY A 351 8.66 -45.20 0.65
N LEU A 352 9.64 -45.60 -0.16
CA LEU A 352 10.96 -46.03 0.33
C LEU A 352 11.68 -44.87 1.03
N SER A 353 11.61 -43.68 0.44
CA SER A 353 12.18 -42.45 1.00
C SER A 353 11.50 -42.05 2.32
N MET A 354 10.18 -42.18 2.43
CA MET A 354 9.42 -41.98 3.68
C MET A 354 9.86 -42.95 4.78
N ILE A 355 10.02 -44.24 4.47
CA ILE A 355 10.53 -45.25 5.42
C ILE A 355 11.94 -44.90 5.89
N SER A 356 12.83 -44.45 4.99
CA SER A 356 14.18 -44.01 5.37
C SER A 356 14.15 -42.77 6.29
N THR A 357 13.23 -41.83 5.99
CA THR A 357 13.06 -40.58 6.72
C THR A 357 12.50 -40.81 8.12
N ILE A 358 11.46 -41.64 8.28
CA ILE A 358 10.90 -41.94 9.61
C ILE A 358 11.91 -42.71 10.49
N LYS A 359 12.75 -43.59 9.91
CA LYS A 359 13.86 -44.23 10.63
C LYS A 359 14.91 -43.22 11.10
N TYR A 360 15.15 -42.16 10.33
CA TYR A 360 16.01 -41.06 10.74
C TYR A 360 15.36 -40.23 11.86
N VAL A 361 14.09 -39.84 11.71
CA VAL A 361 13.30 -39.12 12.73
C VAL A 361 13.23 -39.90 14.06
N ARG A 362 13.03 -41.22 13.99
CA ARG A 362 13.03 -42.13 15.14
C ARG A 362 14.32 -42.04 15.95
N ARG A 363 15.48 -41.97 15.29
CA ARG A 363 16.80 -41.90 15.95
C ARG A 363 16.99 -40.58 16.69
N GLU A 364 16.47 -39.51 16.14
CA GLU A 364 16.66 -38.14 16.64
C GLU A 364 15.69 -37.80 17.78
N LEU A 365 14.41 -38.12 17.62
CA LEU A 365 13.38 -37.84 18.63
C LEU A 365 13.32 -38.90 19.76
N LYS A 366 14.09 -40.00 19.64
CA LYS A 366 14.12 -41.12 20.60
C LYS A 366 12.75 -41.74 20.93
N HIS A 367 11.77 -41.55 20.04
CA HIS A 367 10.46 -42.17 20.11
C HIS A 367 10.36 -43.30 19.10
N GLU A 368 9.81 -44.45 19.50
CA GLU A 368 9.63 -45.61 18.64
C GLU A 368 8.48 -45.36 17.63
N MET A 369 8.81 -44.77 16.48
CA MET A 369 7.85 -44.44 15.42
C MET A 369 8.12 -45.26 14.15
N ASP A 370 7.10 -45.94 13.63
CA ASP A 370 7.14 -46.64 12.35
C ASP A 370 5.98 -46.20 11.46
N MET A 371 5.96 -46.65 10.21
CA MET A 371 4.96 -46.27 9.23
C MET A 371 4.46 -47.48 8.46
N ARG A 372 3.17 -47.49 8.16
CA ARG A 372 2.55 -48.42 7.19
C ARG A 372 2.31 -47.66 5.90
N ILE A 373 2.65 -48.27 4.77
CA ILE A 373 2.46 -47.65 3.45
C ILE A 373 1.67 -48.60 2.56
N GLY A 374 0.55 -48.13 2.03
CA GLY A 374 -0.26 -48.80 1.02
C GLY A 374 -0.18 -48.05 -0.31
N VAL A 375 0.07 -48.77 -1.41
CA VAL A 375 0.10 -48.20 -2.77
C VAL A 375 -0.80 -48.99 -3.70
N HIS A 376 -1.69 -48.29 -4.39
CA HIS A 376 -2.54 -48.83 -5.45
C HIS A 376 -2.41 -48.00 -6.73
N SER A 377 -2.66 -48.61 -7.88
CA SER A 377 -2.60 -47.94 -9.18
C SER A 377 -3.90 -48.16 -9.92
N GLY A 378 -4.48 -47.09 -10.47
CA GLY A 378 -5.82 -47.09 -11.04
C GLY A 378 -6.21 -45.75 -11.66
N SER A 379 -7.45 -45.34 -11.47
CA SER A 379 -8.02 -44.08 -11.92
C SER A 379 -8.61 -43.28 -10.77
N VAL A 380 -8.68 -41.96 -10.91
CA VAL A 380 -9.26 -41.08 -9.89
C VAL A 380 -10.08 -39.96 -10.54
N LEU A 381 -11.17 -39.60 -9.88
CA LEU A 381 -11.77 -38.28 -10.03
C LEU A 381 -11.16 -37.34 -9.00
N CYS A 382 -10.87 -36.11 -9.38
CA CYS A 382 -10.36 -35.10 -8.46
C CYS A 382 -11.08 -33.78 -8.65
N GLY A 383 -11.22 -33.01 -7.58
CA GLY A 383 -12.02 -31.78 -7.60
C GLY A 383 -12.16 -31.13 -6.23
N VAL A 384 -13.08 -30.16 -6.14
CA VAL A 384 -13.41 -29.44 -4.91
C VAL A 384 -14.89 -29.62 -4.61
N LEU A 385 -15.23 -29.90 -3.35
CA LEU A 385 -16.61 -30.10 -2.87
C LEU A 385 -16.97 -29.13 -1.73
N GLY A 386 -18.26 -28.82 -1.63
CA GLY A 386 -18.87 -28.05 -0.54
C GLY A 386 -18.76 -26.53 -0.69
N LEU A 387 -19.43 -25.81 0.22
CA LEU A 387 -19.46 -24.35 0.27
C LEU A 387 -18.48 -23.77 1.29
N GLN A 388 -18.11 -24.55 2.31
CA GLN A 388 -17.16 -24.15 3.36
C GLN A 388 -15.96 -25.09 3.44
N LYS A 389 -14.78 -24.57 3.86
CA LYS A 389 -13.52 -25.33 4.03
C LYS A 389 -13.09 -26.09 2.78
N TRP A 390 -13.05 -25.40 1.64
CA TRP A 390 -12.70 -26.00 0.36
C TRP A 390 -11.32 -26.67 0.41
N GLN A 391 -11.30 -27.93 0.00
CA GLN A 391 -10.08 -28.71 -0.12
C GLN A 391 -10.16 -29.48 -1.43
N PHE A 392 -9.04 -29.51 -2.15
CA PHE A 392 -8.88 -30.40 -3.28
C PHE A 392 -8.77 -31.83 -2.77
N ASP A 393 -9.61 -32.71 -3.27
CA ASP A 393 -9.65 -34.12 -2.87
C ASP A 393 -9.84 -35.03 -4.09
N VAL A 394 -9.69 -36.33 -3.86
CA VAL A 394 -9.82 -37.35 -4.90
C VAL A 394 -10.75 -38.48 -4.48
N TRP A 395 -11.54 -38.98 -5.42
CA TRP A 395 -12.54 -40.02 -5.24
C TRP A 395 -12.40 -41.10 -6.31
N SER A 396 -12.38 -42.35 -5.89
CA SER A 396 -12.55 -43.54 -6.73
C SER A 396 -12.55 -44.77 -5.82
N TRP A 397 -13.12 -45.86 -6.30
CA TRP A 397 -12.90 -47.20 -5.75
C TRP A 397 -11.41 -47.53 -5.53
N ASP A 398 -10.53 -47.07 -6.44
CA ASP A 398 -9.09 -47.31 -6.37
C ASP A 398 -8.44 -46.60 -5.17
N VAL A 399 -9.01 -45.46 -4.72
CA VAL A 399 -8.57 -44.75 -3.50
C VAL A 399 -8.87 -45.57 -2.26
N ASP A 400 -10.06 -46.19 -2.21
CA ASP A 400 -10.47 -47.05 -1.10
C ASP A 400 -9.60 -48.30 -1.00
N ILE A 401 -9.20 -48.90 -2.14
CA ILE A 401 -8.24 -50.02 -2.15
C ILE A 401 -6.91 -49.58 -1.53
N ALA A 402 -6.36 -48.44 -1.93
CA ALA A 402 -5.08 -47.94 -1.41
C ALA A 402 -5.12 -47.72 0.11
N ASN A 403 -6.21 -47.13 0.60
CA ASN A 403 -6.47 -46.96 2.03
C ASN A 403 -6.50 -48.32 2.75
N MET A 404 -7.20 -49.32 2.20
CA MET A 404 -7.28 -50.65 2.80
C MET A 404 -5.95 -51.43 2.76
N LEU A 405 -5.09 -51.16 1.76
CA LEU A 405 -3.72 -51.68 1.72
C LEU A 405 -2.83 -51.09 2.81
N GLU A 406 -2.99 -49.80 3.15
CA GLU A 406 -2.30 -49.20 4.31
C GLU A 406 -2.77 -49.87 5.60
N VAL A 407 -4.09 -49.94 5.81
CA VAL A 407 -4.67 -50.50 7.05
C VAL A 407 -4.22 -51.95 7.25
N GLY A 408 -4.22 -52.72 6.16
CA GLY A 408 -3.70 -54.09 6.10
C GLY A 408 -2.18 -54.22 5.98
N GLY A 409 -1.44 -53.10 6.01
CA GLY A 409 -0.01 -52.98 5.77
C GLY A 409 0.87 -53.53 6.89
N VAL A 410 2.11 -53.92 6.54
CA VAL A 410 3.15 -54.26 7.52
C VAL A 410 3.98 -52.99 7.81
N PRO A 411 4.21 -52.62 9.09
CA PRO A 411 5.08 -51.49 9.42
C PRO A 411 6.49 -51.63 8.82
N GLY A 412 7.03 -50.55 8.27
CA GLY A 412 8.35 -50.49 7.67
C GLY A 412 8.48 -51.16 6.29
N ARG A 413 7.34 -51.58 5.69
CA ARG A 413 7.26 -52.20 4.37
C ARG A 413 6.22 -51.48 3.51
N ILE A 414 6.40 -51.54 2.19
CA ILE A 414 5.44 -50.99 1.22
C ILE A 414 4.54 -52.12 0.74
N HIS A 415 3.24 -51.98 1.00
CA HIS A 415 2.20 -52.92 0.59
C HIS A 415 1.56 -52.45 -0.70
N ILE A 416 1.66 -53.26 -1.75
CA ILE A 416 1.16 -52.93 -3.08
C ILE A 416 0.09 -53.91 -3.55
N SER A 417 -0.76 -53.45 -4.46
CA SER A 417 -1.72 -54.28 -5.19
C SER A 417 -1.11 -54.99 -6.40
N ARG A 418 -1.83 -55.96 -6.99
CA ARG A 418 -1.52 -56.51 -8.31
C ARG A 418 -1.42 -55.43 -9.40
N ALA A 419 -2.38 -54.51 -9.46
CA ALA A 419 -2.39 -53.45 -10.47
C ALA A 419 -1.10 -52.61 -10.42
N THR A 420 -0.64 -52.27 -9.22
CA THR A 420 0.64 -51.56 -9.04
C THR A 420 1.83 -52.42 -9.45
N LEU A 421 1.85 -53.71 -9.10
CA LEU A 421 2.92 -54.62 -9.50
C LEU A 421 3.07 -54.70 -11.02
N ASP A 422 1.95 -54.75 -11.74
CA ASP A 422 1.93 -54.80 -13.20
C ASP A 422 2.49 -53.50 -13.80
N CYS A 423 2.17 -52.33 -13.21
CA CYS A 423 2.73 -51.04 -13.59
C CYS A 423 4.24 -50.89 -13.29
N LEU A 424 4.80 -51.65 -12.34
CA LEU A 424 6.22 -51.58 -11.96
C LEU A 424 7.15 -52.37 -12.89
N GLY A 425 6.62 -53.18 -13.80
CA GLY A 425 7.41 -53.87 -14.84
C GLY A 425 8.47 -54.83 -14.30
N GLY A 426 8.31 -55.36 -13.08
CA GLY A 426 9.24 -56.33 -12.47
C GLY A 426 10.57 -55.75 -11.98
N VAL A 427 10.71 -54.43 -11.88
CA VAL A 427 11.95 -53.76 -11.43
C VAL A 427 12.27 -54.00 -9.95
N TYR A 428 11.23 -54.23 -9.13
CA TYR A 428 11.36 -54.46 -7.69
C TYR A 428 11.12 -55.92 -7.35
N GLU A 429 11.94 -56.47 -6.46
CA GLU A 429 11.67 -57.77 -5.87
C GLU A 429 10.46 -57.67 -4.93
N THR A 430 9.51 -58.60 -5.06
CA THR A 430 8.29 -58.61 -4.25
C THR A 430 8.06 -59.98 -3.61
N GLU A 431 7.33 -59.98 -2.50
CA GLU A 431 6.85 -61.18 -1.83
C GLU A 431 5.34 -61.11 -1.62
N GLU A 432 4.69 -62.25 -1.36
CA GLU A 432 3.25 -62.26 -1.09
C GLU A 432 2.92 -61.42 0.15
N GLY A 433 1.97 -60.50 -0.02
CA GLY A 433 1.56 -59.59 1.05
C GLY A 433 0.57 -60.19 2.03
N ARG A 434 -0.12 -61.29 1.67
CA ARG A 434 -1.17 -61.95 2.49
C ARG A 434 -2.17 -60.95 3.11
N GLY A 435 -2.54 -59.90 2.37
CA GLY A 435 -3.43 -58.84 2.87
C GLY A 435 -4.82 -59.36 3.28
N HIS A 436 -5.29 -60.42 2.64
CA HIS A 436 -6.58 -61.06 2.91
C HIS A 436 -6.68 -61.68 4.33
N GLU A 437 -5.56 -62.00 4.98
CA GLU A 437 -5.57 -62.48 6.38
C GLU A 437 -5.76 -61.33 7.38
N ARG A 438 -5.37 -60.11 7.00
CA ARG A 438 -5.23 -58.96 7.90
C ARG A 438 -6.32 -57.91 7.73
N ASN A 439 -7.00 -57.90 6.58
CA ASN A 439 -8.07 -56.96 6.29
C ASN A 439 -9.25 -57.66 5.62
N GLU A 440 -10.44 -57.50 6.18
CA GLU A 440 -11.67 -58.14 5.72
C GLU A 440 -12.12 -57.64 4.33
N PHE A 441 -11.93 -56.35 4.04
CA PHE A 441 -12.27 -55.76 2.75
C PHE A 441 -11.41 -56.36 1.63
N LEU A 442 -10.09 -56.48 1.83
CA LEU A 442 -9.19 -57.11 0.86
C LEU A 442 -9.56 -58.57 0.60
N ARG A 443 -10.02 -59.28 1.64
CA ARG A 443 -10.51 -60.67 1.54
C ARG A 443 -11.83 -60.76 0.78
N LYS A 444 -12.80 -59.90 1.10
CA LYS A 444 -14.14 -59.87 0.49
C LYS A 444 -14.05 -59.62 -1.02
N HIS A 445 -13.20 -58.69 -1.43
CA HIS A 445 -13.02 -58.31 -2.84
C HIS A 445 -11.93 -59.10 -3.57
N LYS A 446 -11.33 -60.12 -2.91
CA LYS A 446 -10.30 -61.01 -3.48
C LYS A 446 -9.13 -60.24 -4.14
N ILE A 447 -8.64 -59.20 -3.47
CA ILE A 447 -7.56 -58.37 -4.00
C ILE A 447 -6.22 -59.08 -3.77
N ASP A 448 -5.50 -59.35 -4.86
CA ASP A 448 -4.13 -59.86 -4.84
C ASP A 448 -3.17 -58.77 -4.34
N THR A 449 -2.33 -59.12 -3.36
CA THR A 449 -1.44 -58.13 -2.71
C THR A 449 -0.02 -58.63 -2.49
N PHE A 450 0.93 -57.70 -2.54
CA PHE A 450 2.37 -57.96 -2.49
C PHE A 450 3.06 -56.98 -1.54
N LEU A 451 4.22 -57.37 -1.01
CA LEU A 451 5.11 -56.50 -0.26
C LEU A 451 6.41 -56.32 -1.04
N ILE A 452 6.88 -55.08 -1.16
CA ILE A 452 8.18 -54.81 -1.78
C ILE A 452 9.29 -55.28 -0.82
N ARG A 453 10.21 -56.09 -1.33
CA ARG A 453 11.42 -56.48 -0.59
C ARG A 453 12.41 -55.32 -0.63
N HIS A 454 12.86 -54.92 0.56
CA HIS A 454 14.02 -54.06 0.65
C HIS A 454 15.23 -54.89 0.23
N THR A 455 15.77 -54.66 -0.96
CA THR A 455 17.15 -55.05 -1.22
C THR A 455 17.99 -54.19 -0.27
N PRO A 456 18.78 -54.78 0.65
CA PRO A 456 19.83 -54.00 1.27
C PRO A 456 20.73 -53.59 0.11
N MET A 457 20.71 -52.31 -0.29
CA MET A 457 21.86 -51.78 -0.99
C MET A 457 23.02 -52.03 -0.04
N GLU A 458 23.89 -52.99 -0.38
CA GLU A 458 25.30 -52.85 -0.03
C GLU A 458 25.66 -51.39 -0.28
N GLU A 459 26.28 -50.76 0.70
CA GLU A 459 26.89 -49.45 0.58
C GLU A 459 27.89 -49.48 -0.57
N ALA A 460 27.40 -49.36 -1.80
CA ALA A 460 28.24 -49.21 -2.97
C ALA A 460 28.92 -47.84 -2.80
N PRO A 461 30.25 -47.79 -2.69
CA PRO A 461 30.95 -46.53 -2.49
C PRO A 461 30.58 -45.61 -3.65
N ALA A 462 30.02 -44.45 -3.33
CA ALA A 462 29.56 -43.47 -4.29
C ALA A 462 30.60 -43.33 -5.41
N LYS A 463 30.21 -43.71 -6.64
CA LYS A 463 31.02 -43.49 -7.83
C LYS A 463 31.29 -41.99 -7.91
N LYS A 464 32.56 -41.59 -7.75
CA LYS A 464 33.02 -40.22 -7.96
C LYS A 464 32.65 -39.81 -9.39
N ALA A 465 31.55 -39.09 -9.54
CA ALA A 465 31.21 -38.43 -10.78
C ALA A 465 32.30 -37.40 -11.11
N CYS A 466 32.75 -37.45 -12.36
CA CYS A 466 33.81 -36.62 -12.91
C CYS A 466 33.45 -35.12 -12.75
N ARG A 467 34.40 -34.31 -12.26
CA ARG A 467 34.26 -32.86 -12.13
C ARG A 467 34.06 -32.20 -13.50
N PRO A 468 33.03 -31.38 -13.73
CA PRO A 468 33.08 -30.32 -14.73
C PRO A 468 33.85 -29.11 -14.16
N SER A 469 34.51 -28.37 -15.04
CA SER A 469 35.30 -27.18 -14.74
C SER A 469 34.45 -26.05 -14.17
N ARG A 470 35.09 -25.26 -13.31
CA ARG A 470 34.61 -23.97 -12.77
C ARG A 470 34.01 -23.10 -13.87
N ASP A 471 32.69 -22.92 -13.85
CA ASP A 471 32.00 -21.62 -13.86
C ASP A 471 30.47 -21.84 -13.81
N ASP A 472 29.78 -21.03 -13.01
CA ASP A 472 28.34 -20.78 -12.92
C ASP A 472 27.35 -21.96 -12.87
N THR A 473 26.90 -22.35 -11.65
CA THR A 473 25.50 -22.27 -11.19
C THR A 473 25.33 -22.89 -9.80
N LEU A 474 24.46 -22.25 -9.00
CA LEU A 474 24.16 -22.49 -7.60
C LEU A 474 23.29 -23.76 -7.41
N ASN A 475 23.84 -24.96 -7.64
CA ASN A 475 23.17 -26.22 -7.35
C ASN A 475 23.56 -26.73 -5.95
N VAL A 476 22.73 -26.44 -4.95
CA VAL A 476 22.80 -27.13 -3.65
C VAL A 476 22.06 -28.47 -3.80
N GLY A 477 22.78 -29.53 -4.16
CA GLY A 477 22.28 -30.89 -4.04
C GLY A 477 22.26 -31.28 -2.56
N TRP A 478 21.08 -31.62 -2.02
CA TRP A 478 20.89 -31.90 -0.60
C TRP A 478 20.90 -33.41 -0.33
N SER A 479 21.63 -33.83 0.71
CA SER A 479 21.67 -35.20 1.22
C SER A 479 20.60 -35.42 2.31
N THR A 480 20.11 -36.65 2.43
CA THR A 480 19.14 -37.18 3.40
C THR A 480 19.59 -37.13 4.89
N GLU A 481 20.67 -36.42 5.22
CA GLU A 481 21.36 -36.49 6.53
C GLU A 481 21.25 -35.20 7.38
N LEU A 482 20.32 -34.29 7.09
CA LEU A 482 20.19 -33.03 7.83
C LEU A 482 19.72 -33.25 9.30
N PRO A 483 20.51 -32.81 10.32
CA PRO A 483 20.23 -32.96 11.77
C PRO A 483 18.86 -32.46 12.21
N PHE A 484 18.19 -33.16 13.14
CA PHE A 484 17.07 -32.60 13.89
C PHE A 484 17.59 -31.47 14.79
N GLY A 485 17.21 -30.24 14.47
CA GLY A 485 17.61 -29.06 15.23
C GLY A 485 18.08 -27.89 14.37
N ASN A 486 18.44 -28.14 13.11
CA ASN A 486 18.64 -27.05 12.16
C ASN A 486 17.29 -26.60 11.59
N ILE A 487 16.62 -25.77 12.41
CA ILE A 487 15.47 -24.89 12.11
C ILE A 487 15.70 -24.00 10.85
N ILE A 488 16.87 -24.09 10.22
CA ILE A 488 17.31 -23.32 9.07
C ILE A 488 16.48 -23.63 7.81
N GLY A 489 15.90 -24.82 7.64
CA GLY A 489 15.05 -25.09 6.48
C GLY A 489 13.68 -24.41 6.54
N MET A 490 13.00 -24.52 7.69
CA MET A 490 11.64 -23.99 7.85
C MET A 490 11.66 -22.47 8.09
N ASN A 491 12.60 -21.95 8.88
CA ASN A 491 12.76 -20.51 9.04
C ASN A 491 13.27 -19.85 7.77
N CYS A 492 14.02 -20.52 6.90
CA CYS A 492 14.41 -19.95 5.61
C CYS A 492 13.24 -19.96 4.62
N ILE A 493 12.34 -20.95 4.65
CA ILE A 493 11.10 -20.97 3.85
C ILE A 493 10.09 -19.95 4.40
N LEU A 494 9.85 -19.90 5.72
CA LEU A 494 9.03 -18.87 6.39
C LEU A 494 9.63 -17.46 6.21
N ALA A 495 10.96 -17.32 6.23
CA ALA A 495 11.65 -16.07 5.89
C ALA A 495 11.58 -15.74 4.40
N THR A 496 11.45 -16.74 3.51
CA THR A 496 11.14 -16.52 2.08
C THR A 496 9.73 -15.93 1.94
N PHE A 497 8.80 -16.27 2.85
CA PHE A 497 7.50 -15.63 2.97
C PHE A 497 7.54 -14.26 3.69
N SER A 498 8.47 -14.01 4.62
CA SER A 498 8.52 -12.76 5.40
C SER A 498 9.42 -11.66 4.81
N ASN A 499 10.51 -12.02 4.12
CA ASN A 499 11.50 -11.12 3.54
C ASN A 499 12.08 -11.75 2.27
N GLY A 500 11.60 -11.33 1.09
CA GLY A 500 12.18 -11.72 -0.18
C GLY A 500 13.64 -11.27 -0.31
N SER A 501 14.59 -12.13 0.08
CA SER A 501 15.98 -12.18 -0.38
C SER A 501 16.71 -13.28 0.40
N LEU A 502 17.32 -14.22 -0.32
CA LEU A 502 18.33 -15.12 0.22
C LEU A 502 19.56 -14.28 0.60
N ALA A 503 19.66 -13.82 1.86
CA ALA A 503 20.87 -13.19 2.39
C ALA A 503 21.07 -13.55 3.87
N GLN A 504 22.22 -14.14 4.14
CA GLN A 504 22.73 -14.65 5.41
C GLN A 504 22.50 -13.72 6.62
N LEU A 505 22.16 -14.31 7.78
CA LEU A 505 22.38 -13.70 9.11
C LEU A 505 23.87 -13.88 9.52
N PRO A 506 24.45 -13.02 10.40
CA PRO A 506 23.78 -12.19 11.39
C PRO A 506 24.16 -10.69 11.36
N ASN A 507 23.15 -9.83 11.43
CA ASN A 507 23.19 -8.51 12.11
C ASN A 507 21.80 -7.87 11.97
N GLN A 508 20.96 -7.97 13.02
CA GLN A 508 19.59 -7.42 13.01
C GLN A 508 19.57 -5.90 12.78
N LEU A 509 20.61 -5.17 13.18
CA LEU A 509 20.80 -3.74 12.89
C LEU A 509 21.15 -3.46 11.40
N ALA A 510 21.73 -4.43 10.69
CA ALA A 510 22.02 -4.32 9.26
C ALA A 510 20.78 -4.61 8.40
N ALA A 511 19.92 -5.56 8.81
CA ALA A 511 18.67 -5.89 8.12
C ALA A 511 17.64 -4.73 8.15
N GLN A 512 17.55 -4.00 9.26
CA GLN A 512 16.70 -2.82 9.39
C GLN A 512 17.23 -1.65 8.51
N ARG A 513 18.56 -1.53 8.39
CA ARG A 513 19.24 -0.58 7.49
C ARG A 513 19.12 -0.96 6.00
N THR A 514 19.11 -2.24 5.65
CA THR A 514 18.92 -2.69 4.26
C THR A 514 17.47 -2.56 3.81
N GLY A 515 16.49 -2.84 4.68
CA GLY A 515 15.07 -2.63 4.39
C GLY A 515 14.72 -1.16 4.12
N THR A 516 15.22 -0.24 4.96
CA THR A 516 15.08 1.21 4.70
C THR A 516 15.85 1.66 3.46
N ARG A 517 17.03 1.09 3.19
CA ARG A 517 17.81 1.42 1.98
C ARG A 517 17.15 0.92 0.69
N GLU A 518 16.52 -0.25 0.71
CA GLU A 518 15.77 -0.81 -0.42
C GLU A 518 14.45 -0.09 -0.61
N VAL A 519 13.74 0.26 0.46
CA VAL A 519 12.58 1.16 0.41
C VAL A 519 12.98 2.51 -0.17
N ASN A 520 14.08 3.11 0.29
CA ASN A 520 14.60 4.37 -0.27
C ASN A 520 15.05 4.23 -1.74
N LYS A 521 15.50 3.05 -2.16
CA LYS A 521 15.87 2.75 -3.56
C LYS A 521 14.62 2.59 -4.44
N ARG A 522 13.59 1.92 -3.93
CA ARG A 522 12.27 1.81 -4.59
C ARG A 522 11.56 3.15 -4.64
N ILE A 523 11.63 3.96 -3.59
CA ILE A 523 11.13 5.34 -3.57
C ILE A 523 11.86 6.18 -4.63
N ARG A 524 13.19 6.13 -4.68
CA ARG A 524 13.97 6.81 -5.74
C ARG A 524 13.55 6.37 -7.13
N ARG A 525 13.45 5.05 -7.38
CA ARG A 525 12.98 4.54 -8.67
C ARG A 525 11.53 4.90 -8.97
N ALA A 526 10.63 4.90 -7.99
CA ALA A 526 9.23 5.28 -8.20
C ALA A 526 9.09 6.77 -8.56
N ILE A 527 9.92 7.62 -7.95
CA ILE A 527 10.03 9.05 -8.25
C ILE A 527 10.65 9.28 -9.65
N GLU A 528 11.62 8.45 -10.04
CA GLU A 528 12.41 8.60 -11.28
C GLU A 528 11.75 7.94 -12.51
N VAL A 529 11.13 6.77 -12.36
CA VAL A 529 10.48 5.97 -13.43
C VAL A 529 9.12 6.55 -13.83
N ARG A 530 8.39 7.22 -12.93
CA ARG A 530 7.16 7.96 -13.25
C ARG A 530 7.48 9.43 -13.52
N SER A 531 8.13 9.70 -14.66
CA SER A 531 8.59 11.06 -15.04
C SER A 531 7.48 12.09 -14.84
N SER A 532 7.69 13.06 -13.93
CA SER A 532 6.72 14.14 -13.65
C SER A 532 6.29 14.89 -14.91
N GLU A 533 7.13 14.88 -15.94
CA GLU A 533 6.86 15.47 -17.25
C GLU A 533 5.78 14.73 -18.06
N ARG A 534 5.80 13.39 -18.08
CA ARG A 534 4.78 12.59 -18.78
C ARG A 534 3.41 12.73 -18.14
N MET A 535 3.34 12.63 -16.81
CA MET A 535 2.10 12.86 -16.06
C MET A 535 1.53 14.26 -16.27
N ARG A 536 2.41 15.28 -16.30
CA ARG A 536 2.02 16.66 -16.59
C ARG A 536 1.40 16.77 -17.97
N GLN A 537 1.98 16.15 -19.00
CA GLN A 537 1.46 16.20 -20.37
C GLN A 537 0.13 15.44 -20.52
N GLU A 538 -0.05 14.34 -19.80
CA GLU A 538 -1.25 13.51 -19.86
C GLU A 538 -2.44 14.19 -19.17
N HIS A 539 -2.27 14.75 -17.97
CA HIS A 539 -3.40 15.20 -17.12
C HIS A 539 -3.57 16.72 -17.02
N ILE A 540 -2.56 17.52 -17.38
CA ILE A 540 -2.57 18.98 -17.22
C ILE A 540 -2.47 19.64 -18.61
N THR A 541 -3.27 20.68 -18.85
CA THR A 541 -3.18 21.46 -20.10
C THR A 541 -1.93 22.34 -20.12
N THR A 542 -1.25 22.42 -21.26
CA THR A 542 0.01 23.17 -21.36
C THR A 542 -0.17 24.68 -21.17
N PHE A 543 -1.30 25.23 -21.63
CA PHE A 543 -1.55 26.67 -21.61
C PHE A 543 -2.34 27.14 -20.39
N THR A 544 -3.54 26.59 -20.14
CA THR A 544 -4.37 27.01 -18.99
C THR A 544 -3.86 26.47 -17.66
N GLN A 545 -3.01 25.44 -17.69
CA GLN A 545 -2.51 24.69 -16.53
C GLN A 545 -3.60 23.92 -15.77
N GLU A 546 -4.87 23.99 -16.18
CA GLU A 546 -5.98 23.26 -15.57
C GLU A 546 -5.88 21.75 -15.81
N PHE A 547 -6.49 20.97 -14.92
CA PHE A 547 -6.66 19.54 -15.19
C PHE A 547 -7.60 19.35 -16.37
N LYS A 548 -7.27 18.40 -17.25
CA LYS A 548 -8.14 18.04 -18.40
C LYS A 548 -9.49 17.45 -17.93
N ASP A 549 -9.48 16.79 -16.78
CA ASP A 549 -10.67 16.26 -16.10
C ASP A 549 -11.28 17.33 -15.18
N THR A 550 -12.54 17.66 -15.44
CA THR A 550 -13.33 18.67 -14.72
C THR A 550 -13.64 18.26 -13.28
N HIS A 551 -13.77 16.97 -12.98
CA HIS A 551 -14.03 16.47 -11.63
C HIS A 551 -12.80 16.60 -10.72
N ILE A 552 -11.61 16.32 -11.26
CA ILE A 552 -10.34 16.51 -10.56
C ILE A 552 -10.09 18.01 -10.29
N GLU A 553 -10.37 18.89 -11.27
CA GLU A 553 -10.29 20.34 -11.07
C GLU A 553 -11.29 20.82 -10.01
N GLY A 554 -12.50 20.25 -9.98
CA GLY A 554 -13.49 20.49 -8.93
C GLY A 554 -12.94 20.18 -7.53
N LYS A 555 -12.35 18.98 -7.35
CA LYS A 555 -11.73 18.57 -6.08
C LYS A 555 -10.52 19.45 -5.71
N PHE A 556 -9.68 19.81 -6.67
CA PHE A 556 -8.55 20.72 -6.43
C PHE A 556 -9.01 22.11 -5.98
N SER A 557 -10.12 22.61 -6.54
CA SER A 557 -10.67 23.93 -6.23
C SER A 557 -11.21 24.05 -4.80
N GLN A 558 -11.65 22.93 -4.20
CA GLN A 558 -12.16 22.86 -2.83
C GLN A 558 -11.05 22.80 -1.77
N MET A 559 -9.78 22.62 -2.17
CA MET A 559 -8.66 22.56 -1.24
C MET A 559 -8.41 23.92 -0.57
N ARG A 560 -8.34 23.94 0.76
CA ARG A 560 -8.00 25.12 1.57
C ARG A 560 -6.53 25.52 1.34
N ASP A 561 -6.27 26.83 1.19
CA ASP A 561 -4.91 27.36 1.10
C ASP A 561 -4.39 27.69 2.50
N GLU A 562 -3.59 26.79 3.07
CA GLU A 562 -3.00 26.96 4.41
C GLU A 562 -2.08 28.18 4.50
N MET A 563 -1.47 28.61 3.38
CA MET A 563 -0.48 29.68 3.34
C MET A 563 -1.09 31.06 3.11
N PHE A 564 -2.40 31.13 2.83
CA PHE A 564 -3.09 32.38 2.47
C PHE A 564 -2.92 33.49 3.52
N LYS A 565 -3.04 33.14 4.81
CA LYS A 565 -2.88 34.09 5.94
C LYS A 565 -1.47 34.69 5.97
N SER A 566 -0.45 33.84 5.85
CA SER A 566 0.94 34.28 5.88
C SER A 566 1.29 35.12 4.64
N ASN A 567 0.79 34.75 3.45
CA ASN A 567 0.96 35.51 2.21
C ASN A 567 0.44 36.95 2.35
N LEU A 568 -0.70 37.11 3.02
CA LEU A 568 -1.33 38.40 3.22
C LEU A 568 -0.52 39.32 4.17
N VAL A 569 0.08 38.74 5.21
CA VAL A 569 0.99 39.44 6.14
C VAL A 569 2.27 39.87 5.44
N CYS A 570 2.87 39.03 4.59
CA CYS A 570 4.05 39.40 3.82
C CYS A 570 3.75 40.56 2.86
N SER A 571 2.62 40.49 2.15
CA SER A 571 2.17 41.58 1.29
C SER A 571 1.91 42.90 2.07
N PHE A 572 1.49 42.84 3.34
CA PHE A 572 1.40 44.02 4.20
C PHE A 572 2.77 44.60 4.56
N ILE A 573 3.75 43.76 4.88
CA ILE A 573 5.12 44.20 5.18
C ILE A 573 5.73 44.90 3.95
N MET A 574 5.43 44.39 2.75
CA MET A 574 5.84 45.03 1.49
C MET A 574 5.20 46.41 1.30
N LEU A 575 3.91 46.55 1.62
CA LEU A 575 3.23 47.84 1.62
C LEU A 575 3.91 48.84 2.57
N LEU A 576 4.28 48.42 3.78
CA LEU A 576 5.00 49.27 4.73
C LEU A 576 6.38 49.69 4.21
N CYS A 577 7.12 48.78 3.58
CA CYS A 577 8.43 49.08 2.97
C CYS A 577 8.30 50.06 1.79
N LEU A 578 7.25 49.90 0.97
CA LEU A 578 6.92 50.82 -0.12
C LEU A 578 6.64 52.22 0.44
N MET A 579 5.68 52.36 1.38
CA MET A 579 5.37 53.66 1.98
C MET A 579 6.60 54.31 2.64
N GLY A 580 7.43 53.51 3.34
CA GLY A 580 8.67 54.01 3.95
C GLY A 580 9.71 54.50 2.94
N ALA A 581 9.83 53.84 1.78
CA ALA A 581 10.70 54.31 0.72
C ALA A 581 10.17 55.61 0.09
N GLN A 582 8.85 55.72 -0.08
CA GLN A 582 8.21 56.90 -0.67
C GLN A 582 8.27 58.13 0.25
N THR A 583 8.11 57.98 1.57
CA THR A 583 8.22 59.11 2.51
C THR A 583 9.63 59.72 2.57
N LEU A 584 10.66 58.92 2.27
CA LEU A 584 12.04 59.40 2.19
C LEU A 584 12.35 60.15 0.88
N VAL A 585 11.51 60.03 -0.14
CA VAL A 585 11.61 60.79 -1.40
C VAL A 585 10.72 62.04 -1.27
N PRO A 586 11.29 63.26 -1.15
CA PRO A 586 10.50 64.44 -0.87
C PRO A 586 9.54 64.78 -2.03
N ALA A 587 8.23 64.67 -1.79
CA ALA A 587 7.20 65.19 -2.70
C ALA A 587 6.67 66.53 -2.18
N ALA A 588 6.34 67.46 -3.08
CA ALA A 588 5.95 68.84 -2.74
C ALA A 588 4.63 68.99 -1.95
N ARG A 589 3.96 67.89 -1.54
CA ARG A 589 2.71 67.89 -0.75
C ARG A 589 2.64 66.73 0.24
N LEU A 590 3.11 66.95 1.48
CA LEU A 590 3.11 65.96 2.56
C LEU A 590 1.70 65.52 3.01
N CYS A 591 0.75 66.46 3.10
CA CYS A 591 -0.60 66.18 3.63
C CYS A 591 -1.43 65.17 2.81
N PRO A 592 -1.60 65.29 1.47
CA PRO A 592 -2.39 64.33 0.70
C PRO A 592 -1.76 62.92 0.69
N MET A 593 -0.43 62.83 0.71
CA MET A 593 0.29 61.55 0.81
C MET A 593 0.00 60.84 2.13
N LEU A 594 0.06 61.57 3.26
CA LEU A 594 -0.23 61.00 4.58
C LEU A 594 -1.70 60.54 4.71
N VAL A 595 -2.64 61.29 4.14
CA VAL A 595 -4.06 60.89 4.11
C VAL A 595 -4.24 59.62 3.28
N GLN A 596 -3.63 59.56 2.10
CA GLN A 596 -3.68 58.37 1.25
C GLN A 596 -3.09 57.13 1.94
N PHE A 597 -1.91 57.27 2.55
CA PHE A 597 -1.28 56.16 3.28
C PHE A 597 -2.11 55.72 4.48
N GLY A 598 -2.69 56.66 5.25
CA GLY A 598 -3.60 56.34 6.34
C GLY A 598 -4.80 55.51 5.88
N VAL A 599 -5.44 55.89 4.77
CA VAL A 599 -6.56 55.13 4.19
C VAL A 599 -6.12 53.74 3.73
N CYS A 600 -5.02 53.63 2.98
CA CYS A 600 -4.52 52.34 2.50
C CYS A 600 -4.15 51.39 3.66
N VAL A 601 -3.49 51.89 4.71
CA VAL A 601 -3.16 51.10 5.91
C VAL A 601 -4.43 50.66 6.64
N CYS A 602 -5.39 51.56 6.86
CA CYS A 602 -6.66 51.22 7.52
C CYS A 602 -7.42 50.10 6.77
N VAL A 603 -7.53 50.21 5.44
CA VAL A 603 -8.20 49.19 4.61
C VAL A 603 -7.45 47.86 4.67
N TYR A 604 -6.11 47.88 4.62
CA TYR A 604 -5.32 46.65 4.66
C TYR A 604 -5.37 45.98 6.05
N VAL A 605 -5.33 46.76 7.13
CA VAL A 605 -5.47 46.25 8.51
C VAL A 605 -6.85 45.64 8.72
N LEU A 606 -7.92 46.26 8.22
CA LEU A 606 -9.27 45.67 8.25
C LEU A 606 -9.29 44.30 7.55
N LEU A 607 -8.66 44.21 6.38
CA LEU A 607 -8.56 42.98 5.61
C LEU A 607 -7.74 41.90 6.36
N LEU A 608 -6.67 42.27 7.07
CA LEU A 608 -5.92 41.35 7.95
C LEU A 608 -6.75 40.87 9.15
N VAL A 609 -7.50 41.77 9.81
CA VAL A 609 -8.35 41.41 10.96
C VAL A 609 -9.41 40.39 10.58
N VAL A 610 -10.07 40.58 9.42
CA VAL A 610 -11.10 39.66 8.93
C VAL A 610 -10.52 38.28 8.59
N VAL A 611 -9.31 38.22 8.03
CA VAL A 611 -8.67 36.95 7.62
C VAL A 611 -7.95 36.23 8.77
N LEU A 612 -7.50 36.96 9.80
CA LEU A 612 -6.77 36.40 10.94
C LEU A 612 -7.67 36.13 12.17
N ALA A 613 -8.95 36.49 12.12
CA ALA A 613 -9.86 36.38 13.26
C ALA A 613 -9.92 34.97 13.87
N GLU A 614 -9.86 33.91 13.05
CA GLU A 614 -9.85 32.51 13.50
C GLU A 614 -8.65 32.16 14.41
N GLU A 615 -7.52 32.87 14.30
CA GLU A 615 -6.32 32.60 15.13
C GLU A 615 -6.43 33.20 16.54
N PHE A 616 -7.33 34.16 16.75
CA PHE A 616 -7.49 34.85 18.03
C PHE A 616 -8.70 34.32 18.80
N LYS A 617 -8.45 33.60 19.90
CA LYS A 617 -9.53 33.01 20.75
C LYS A 617 -10.52 34.04 21.31
N GLN A 618 -10.17 35.33 21.36
CA GLN A 618 -11.00 36.41 21.90
C GLN A 618 -11.87 37.12 20.84
N SER A 619 -11.81 36.72 19.57
CA SER A 619 -12.61 37.34 18.51
C SER A 619 -14.10 36.95 18.61
N PRO A 620 -15.04 37.84 18.25
CA PRO A 620 -16.47 37.51 18.25
C PRO A 620 -16.80 36.35 17.30
N LEU A 621 -17.72 35.48 17.72
CA LEU A 621 -18.12 34.26 16.98
C LEU A 621 -18.53 34.56 15.52
N ALA A 622 -19.26 35.65 15.28
CA ALA A 622 -19.67 36.06 13.94
C ALA A 622 -18.46 36.34 13.01
N LEU A 623 -17.37 36.89 13.56
CA LEU A 623 -16.14 37.15 12.81
C LEU A 623 -15.35 35.87 12.53
N GLN A 624 -15.40 34.89 13.45
CA GLN A 624 -14.80 33.57 13.21
C GLN A 624 -15.54 32.78 12.12
N PHE A 625 -16.88 32.83 12.12
CA PHE A 625 -17.68 32.24 11.04
C PHE A 625 -17.40 32.89 9.69
N LEU A 626 -17.34 34.24 9.65
CA LEU A 626 -16.98 34.98 8.45
C LEU A 626 -15.57 34.59 7.95
N CYS A 627 -14.59 34.50 8.85
CA CYS A 627 -13.23 34.07 8.53
C CYS A 627 -13.18 32.64 7.97
N CYS A 628 -13.95 31.72 8.55
CA CYS A 628 -14.04 30.33 8.08
C CYS A 628 -14.61 30.27 6.66
N TRP A 629 -15.72 30.97 6.42
CA TRP A 629 -16.37 31.07 5.11
C TRP A 629 -15.44 31.67 4.05
N ILE A 630 -14.71 32.75 4.39
CA ILE A 630 -13.73 33.38 3.50
C ILE A 630 -12.61 32.41 3.11
N ASN A 631 -12.16 31.56 4.04
CA ASN A 631 -11.03 30.67 3.80
C ASN A 631 -11.41 29.43 2.98
N GLU A 632 -12.65 28.96 3.13
CA GLU A 632 -13.21 27.83 2.37
C GLU A 632 -13.62 28.23 0.95
N THR A 633 -14.09 29.46 0.74
CA THR A 633 -14.56 29.92 -0.57
C THR A 633 -13.43 30.48 -1.45
N LYS A 634 -13.06 29.73 -2.50
CA LYS A 634 -11.99 30.12 -3.46
C LYS A 634 -12.22 31.50 -4.08
N THR A 635 -13.47 31.83 -4.44
CA THR A 635 -13.83 33.09 -5.10
C THR A 635 -13.58 34.30 -4.20
N VAL A 636 -14.00 34.22 -2.93
CA VAL A 636 -13.83 35.29 -1.94
C VAL A 636 -12.37 35.48 -1.59
N ARG A 637 -11.63 34.37 -1.36
CA ARG A 637 -10.18 34.41 -1.16
C ARG A 637 -9.47 35.11 -2.33
N THR A 638 -9.84 34.75 -3.56
CA THR A 638 -9.30 35.36 -4.78
C THR A 638 -9.60 36.86 -4.83
N LEU A 639 -10.83 37.27 -4.52
CA LEU A 639 -11.21 38.69 -4.48
C LEU A 639 -10.38 39.47 -3.45
N LEU A 640 -10.19 38.93 -2.24
CA LEU A 640 -9.37 39.57 -1.20
C LEU A 640 -7.89 39.67 -1.61
N THR A 641 -7.34 38.64 -2.29
CA THR A 641 -5.97 38.73 -2.84
C THR A 641 -5.85 39.82 -3.90
N LEU A 642 -6.83 39.96 -4.81
CA LEU A 642 -6.82 41.00 -5.82
C LEU A 642 -6.90 42.40 -5.18
N THR A 643 -7.74 42.58 -4.16
CA THR A 643 -7.82 43.84 -3.40
C THR A 643 -6.48 44.20 -2.76
N ALA A 644 -5.79 43.23 -2.12
CA ALA A 644 -4.48 43.45 -1.54
C ALA A 644 -3.41 43.84 -2.57
N ILE A 645 -3.44 43.22 -3.76
CA ILE A 645 -2.53 43.55 -4.87
C ILE A 645 -2.81 44.96 -5.40
N ILE A 646 -4.09 45.32 -5.61
CA ILE A 646 -4.50 46.64 -6.08
C ILE A 646 -4.05 47.74 -5.12
N ILE A 647 -4.14 47.53 -3.79
CA ILE A 647 -3.67 48.49 -2.79
C ILE A 647 -2.16 48.72 -2.92
N ASN A 648 -1.36 47.65 -3.07
CA ASN A 648 0.09 47.77 -3.25
C ASN A 648 0.47 48.53 -4.54
N PHE A 649 -0.18 48.23 -5.67
CA PHE A 649 0.06 48.96 -6.91
C PHE A 649 -0.41 50.41 -6.86
N GLY A 650 -1.54 50.67 -6.20
CA GLY A 650 -2.09 52.00 -6.01
C GLY A 650 -1.13 52.90 -5.22
N VAL A 651 -0.58 52.40 -4.12
CA VAL A 651 0.45 53.10 -3.33
C VAL A 651 1.73 53.29 -4.15
N ALA A 652 2.23 52.27 -4.85
CA ALA A 652 3.43 52.43 -5.66
C ALA A 652 3.27 53.47 -6.81
N SER A 653 2.05 53.64 -7.34
CA SER A 653 1.74 54.60 -8.40
C SER A 653 1.44 56.03 -7.91
N SER A 654 1.23 56.23 -6.60
CA SER A 654 0.80 57.52 -6.03
C SER A 654 1.80 58.64 -6.25
N ASP A 655 3.09 58.32 -6.24
CA ASP A 655 4.17 59.29 -6.44
C ASP A 655 4.17 59.81 -7.88
N ILE A 656 3.91 58.95 -8.85
CA ILE A 656 3.85 59.33 -10.27
C ILE A 656 2.65 60.24 -10.51
N VAL A 657 1.48 59.89 -9.95
CA VAL A 657 0.27 60.72 -10.07
C VAL A 657 0.44 62.06 -9.36
N SER A 658 1.07 62.07 -8.18
CA SER A 658 1.36 63.30 -7.43
C SER A 658 2.33 64.22 -8.18
N LEU A 659 3.34 63.67 -8.85
CA LEU A 659 4.26 64.39 -9.73
C LEU A 659 3.54 65.02 -10.93
N LEU A 660 2.68 64.25 -11.60
CA LEU A 660 1.88 64.73 -12.73
C LEU A 660 0.95 65.87 -12.32
N LEU A 661 0.23 65.72 -11.19
CA LEU A 661 -0.68 66.73 -10.68
C LEU A 661 0.04 68.01 -10.25
N TYR A 662 1.24 67.88 -9.64
CA TYR A 662 2.10 69.02 -9.32
C TYR A 662 2.56 69.76 -10.58
N THR A 663 2.99 69.02 -11.61
CA THR A 663 3.49 69.62 -12.85
C THR A 663 2.40 70.39 -13.58
N MET A 664 1.18 69.84 -13.65
CA MET A 664 0.00 70.51 -14.25
C MET A 664 -0.40 71.78 -13.49
N THR A 665 -0.32 71.78 -12.16
CA THR A 665 -0.65 72.96 -11.33
C THR A 665 0.45 74.02 -11.32
N SER A 666 1.71 73.66 -11.58
CA SER A 666 2.82 74.62 -11.68
C SER A 666 2.88 75.41 -13.00
N ILE A 667 2.06 75.05 -14.00
CA ILE A 667 1.92 75.81 -15.26
C ILE A 667 1.28 77.19 -15.00
N SER A 668 0.62 77.42 -13.86
CA SER A 668 -0.09 78.67 -13.53
C SER A 668 0.62 79.59 -12.53
N SER A 669 1.77 79.22 -11.96
CA SER A 669 2.50 80.10 -11.03
C SER A 669 4.02 80.02 -11.18
N GLN A 670 4.60 81.06 -11.77
CA GLN A 670 6.02 81.36 -11.56
C GLN A 670 6.19 81.83 -10.11
N GLN A 671 6.80 81.02 -9.24
CA GLN A 671 7.72 81.53 -8.21
C GLN A 671 8.45 80.45 -7.38
N HIS A 672 9.74 80.75 -7.19
CA HIS A 672 10.72 80.33 -6.19
C HIS A 672 11.22 78.87 -6.05
N THR A 673 12.52 78.78 -6.34
CA THR A 673 13.49 77.70 -6.10
C THR A 673 13.83 77.56 -4.61
N TRP A 674 13.44 76.44 -4.00
CA TRP A 674 14.14 75.87 -2.85
C TRP A 674 14.71 74.53 -3.29
N SER A 675 16.03 74.46 -3.43
CA SER A 675 16.76 73.27 -3.86
C SER A 675 16.87 72.27 -2.71
N TRP A 676 15.96 71.30 -2.68
CA TRP A 676 16.16 70.07 -1.92
C TRP A 676 17.19 69.19 -2.65
N PRO A 677 18.12 68.53 -1.94
CA PRO A 677 19.21 67.76 -2.57
C PRO A 677 18.73 66.52 -3.32
N VAL A 678 17.50 66.04 -3.06
CA VAL A 678 16.86 64.93 -3.77
C VAL A 678 15.41 65.32 -4.04
N ASN A 679 15.03 65.41 -5.32
CA ASN A 679 13.65 65.61 -5.75
C ASN A 679 13.32 64.54 -6.81
N ILE A 680 12.04 64.19 -7.01
CA ILE A 680 11.62 63.20 -8.04
C ILE A 680 12.12 63.62 -9.44
N CYS A 681 12.28 64.93 -9.66
CA CYS A 681 12.87 65.51 -10.88
C CYS A 681 14.38 65.22 -11.06
N THR A 682 15.11 64.87 -9.99
CA THR A 682 16.55 64.57 -10.02
C THR A 682 16.87 63.08 -10.21
N HIS A 683 15.95 62.19 -9.82
CA HIS A 683 16.11 60.73 -9.87
C HIS A 683 14.78 60.03 -10.26
N PRO A 684 14.38 60.04 -11.55
CA PRO A 684 13.11 59.44 -12.01
C PRO A 684 13.08 57.91 -11.91
N GLU A 685 14.24 57.25 -11.76
CA GLU A 685 14.39 55.80 -11.61
C GLU A 685 13.65 55.19 -10.40
N PHE A 686 13.45 55.96 -9.31
CA PHE A 686 12.70 55.49 -8.13
C PHE A 686 11.23 55.16 -8.44
N LEU A 687 10.64 55.79 -9.46
CA LEU A 687 9.26 55.53 -9.91
C LEU A 687 9.08 54.10 -10.42
N VAL A 688 10.15 53.51 -10.96
CA VAL A 688 10.15 52.17 -11.55
C VAL A 688 10.50 51.15 -10.48
N PHE A 689 11.38 51.49 -9.53
CA PHE A 689 11.73 50.60 -8.43
C PHE A 689 10.54 50.33 -7.50
N SER A 690 9.70 51.33 -7.21
CA SER A 690 8.46 51.13 -6.45
C SER A 690 7.48 50.21 -7.20
N GLY A 691 7.34 50.39 -8.52
CA GLY A 691 6.53 49.53 -9.39
C GLY A 691 7.01 48.07 -9.42
N VAL A 692 8.33 47.85 -9.47
CA VAL A 692 8.94 46.50 -9.41
C VAL A 692 8.67 45.81 -8.08
N VAL A 693 8.85 46.51 -6.96
CA VAL A 693 8.56 45.98 -5.63
C VAL A 693 7.07 45.65 -5.47
N ALA A 694 6.17 46.46 -6.06
CA ALA A 694 4.75 46.15 -6.12
C ALA A 694 4.44 44.92 -6.99
N MET A 695 5.13 44.70 -8.12
CA MET A 695 4.98 43.46 -8.91
C MET A 695 5.40 42.20 -8.15
N VAL A 696 6.40 42.29 -7.27
CA VAL A 696 6.80 41.17 -6.41
C VAL A 696 5.73 40.81 -5.38
N SER A 697 4.88 41.76 -4.97
CA SER A 697 3.72 41.46 -4.10
C SER A 697 2.76 40.43 -4.73
N CYS A 698 2.65 40.38 -6.06
CA CYS A 698 1.90 39.34 -6.79
C CYS A 698 2.53 37.95 -6.67
N ALA A 699 3.86 37.87 -6.56
CA ALA A 699 4.59 36.60 -6.48
C ALA A 699 4.38 35.89 -5.13
N VAL A 700 4.06 36.64 -4.08
CA VAL A 700 3.82 36.12 -2.72
C VAL A 700 2.58 35.23 -2.65
N PHE A 701 1.58 35.44 -3.51
CA PHE A 701 0.33 34.65 -3.49
C PHE A 701 0.46 33.36 -4.31
N PHE A 702 0.77 32.23 -3.67
CA PHE A 702 1.12 30.99 -4.38
C PHE A 702 -0.05 30.30 -5.11
N ARG A 703 -1.26 30.34 -4.54
CA ARG A 703 -2.45 29.65 -5.08
C ARG A 703 -3.33 30.51 -6.00
N LEU A 704 -2.90 31.73 -6.32
CA LEU A 704 -3.59 32.57 -7.30
C LEU A 704 -3.25 32.08 -8.73
N HIS A 705 -4.28 31.84 -9.54
CA HIS A 705 -4.16 31.26 -10.88
C HIS A 705 -3.16 32.05 -11.75
N CYS A 706 -2.24 31.37 -12.44
CA CYS A 706 -1.19 32.07 -13.20
C CYS A 706 -1.75 32.96 -14.32
N LEU A 707 -2.87 32.59 -14.96
CA LEU A 707 -3.50 33.45 -15.97
C LEU A 707 -4.05 34.75 -15.36
N LEU A 708 -4.60 34.68 -14.15
CA LEU A 708 -5.09 35.86 -13.45
C LEU A 708 -3.93 36.77 -13.02
N LYS A 709 -2.83 36.17 -12.54
CA LYS A 709 -1.58 36.92 -12.30
C LYS A 709 -1.05 37.59 -13.56
N LEU A 710 -1.07 36.88 -14.69
CA LEU A 710 -0.66 37.44 -15.99
C LEU A 710 -1.52 38.63 -16.39
N ALA A 711 -2.85 38.52 -16.28
CA ALA A 711 -3.76 39.62 -16.56
C ALA A 711 -3.48 40.84 -15.68
N VAL A 712 -3.30 40.64 -14.37
CA VAL A 712 -3.00 41.71 -13.41
C VAL A 712 -1.64 42.35 -13.70
N LEU A 713 -0.61 41.55 -13.98
CA LEU A 713 0.73 42.05 -14.27
C LEU A 713 0.81 42.77 -15.63
N LEU A 714 0.09 42.31 -16.65
CA LEU A 714 -0.01 43.02 -17.94
C LEU A 714 -0.76 44.35 -17.78
N LEU A 715 -1.86 44.37 -17.02
CA LEU A 715 -2.56 45.61 -16.70
C LEU A 715 -1.66 46.57 -15.93
N ALA A 716 -0.94 46.07 -14.92
CA ALA A 716 0.02 46.89 -14.18
C ALA A 716 1.12 47.43 -15.11
N ILE A 717 1.73 46.59 -15.97
CA ILE A 717 2.80 47.04 -16.87
C ILE A 717 2.31 48.12 -17.83
N THR A 718 1.11 47.99 -18.38
CA THR A 718 0.54 48.96 -19.34
C THR A 718 0.25 50.29 -18.65
N VAL A 719 -0.35 50.27 -17.46
CA VAL A 719 -0.61 51.47 -16.66
C VAL A 719 0.71 52.14 -16.25
N TYR A 720 1.68 51.39 -15.74
CA TYR A 720 2.98 51.94 -15.36
C TYR A 720 3.75 52.48 -16.57
N THR A 721 3.75 51.79 -17.70
CA THR A 721 4.41 52.27 -18.92
C THR A 721 3.76 53.54 -19.43
N TYR A 722 2.42 53.63 -19.40
CA TYR A 722 1.70 54.86 -19.74
C TYR A 722 2.05 56.02 -18.79
N LEU A 723 2.04 55.77 -17.47
CA LEU A 723 2.41 56.77 -16.46
C LEU A 723 3.88 57.21 -16.60
N ILE A 724 4.78 56.29 -16.93
CA ILE A 724 6.19 56.57 -17.25
C ILE A 724 6.27 57.42 -18.52
N GLU A 725 5.58 57.07 -19.60
CA GLU A 725 5.61 57.84 -20.85
C GLU A 725 5.11 59.28 -20.65
N VAL A 726 3.99 59.46 -19.93
CA VAL A 726 3.44 60.79 -19.65
C VAL A 726 4.34 61.58 -18.70
N SER A 727 4.90 60.95 -17.67
CA SER A 727 5.82 61.63 -16.74
C SER A 727 7.14 62.03 -17.41
N TYR A 728 7.73 61.17 -18.25
CA TYR A 728 8.92 61.51 -19.01
C TYR A 728 8.64 62.56 -20.09
N HIS A 729 7.48 62.53 -20.76
CA HIS A 729 7.10 63.57 -21.73
C HIS A 729 6.86 64.94 -21.08
N THR A 730 6.25 64.98 -19.89
CA THR A 730 6.05 66.24 -19.15
C THR A 730 7.36 66.80 -18.59
N LEU A 731 8.30 65.95 -18.16
CA LEU A 731 9.66 66.34 -17.81
C LEU A 731 10.47 66.79 -19.06
N PHE A 732 10.26 66.15 -20.20
CA PHE A 732 10.91 66.44 -21.49
C PHE A 732 10.60 67.86 -22.01
N ILE A 733 9.36 68.35 -21.87
CA ILE A 733 8.97 69.71 -22.30
C ILE A 733 9.69 70.81 -21.48
N ARG A 734 10.18 70.50 -20.28
CA ARG A 734 10.71 71.51 -19.33
C ARG A 734 12.23 71.77 -19.48
N GLN A 735 12.97 70.99 -20.26
CA GLN A 735 14.45 71.02 -20.26
C GLN A 735 15.03 71.24 -21.68
N THR A 736 15.91 72.23 -21.83
CA THR A 736 16.32 72.80 -23.14
C THR A 736 17.65 72.28 -23.74
N SER A 737 18.33 71.30 -23.12
CA SER A 737 19.67 70.82 -23.57
C SER A 737 19.62 69.49 -24.35
N GLU A 738 20.27 69.44 -25.53
CA GLU A 738 20.31 68.25 -26.41
C GLU A 738 21.04 67.03 -25.80
N ASN A 739 22.09 67.23 -24.99
CA ASN A 739 22.82 66.13 -24.36
C ASN A 739 21.99 65.42 -23.26
N THR A 740 21.17 66.19 -22.55
CA THR A 740 20.27 65.64 -21.54
C THR A 740 19.14 64.83 -22.18
N ARG A 741 18.72 65.21 -23.40
CA ARG A 741 17.66 64.55 -24.18
C ARG A 741 17.95 63.07 -24.50
N GLN A 742 19.15 62.77 -24.99
CA GLN A 742 19.56 61.39 -25.31
C GLN A 742 19.67 60.51 -24.04
N GLN A 743 20.09 61.11 -22.92
CA GLN A 743 20.23 60.40 -21.65
C GLN A 743 18.87 60.02 -21.02
N TYR A 744 17.84 60.85 -21.17
CA TYR A 744 16.47 60.55 -20.71
C TYR A 744 15.79 59.46 -21.54
N LEU A 745 15.95 59.48 -22.87
CA LEU A 745 15.42 58.44 -23.77
C LEU A 745 16.02 57.06 -23.46
N ARG A 746 17.35 56.99 -23.27
CA ARG A 746 18.03 55.74 -22.88
C ARG A 746 17.54 55.20 -21.53
N ARG A 747 17.33 56.06 -20.53
CA ARG A 747 16.81 55.63 -19.21
C ARG A 747 15.38 55.08 -19.31
N LYS A 748 14.54 55.69 -20.16
CA LYS A 748 13.16 55.25 -20.43
C LYS A 748 13.14 53.81 -20.96
N ASP A 749 13.96 53.50 -21.95
CA ASP A 749 14.00 52.17 -22.58
C ASP A 749 14.53 51.09 -21.62
N VAL A 750 15.52 51.42 -20.78
CA VAL A 750 16.03 50.54 -19.71
C VAL A 750 14.97 50.27 -18.64
N CYS A 751 14.18 51.28 -18.27
CA CYS A 751 13.08 51.13 -17.30
C CYS A 751 11.96 50.20 -17.80
N VAL A 752 11.57 50.32 -19.07
CA VAL A 752 10.55 49.46 -19.67
C VAL A 752 11.07 48.01 -19.78
N LEU A 753 12.32 47.83 -20.19
CA LEU A 753 12.96 46.52 -20.24
C LEU A 753 12.99 45.82 -18.87
N LEU A 754 13.31 46.56 -17.80
CA LEU A 754 13.30 46.06 -16.42
C LEU A 754 11.92 45.51 -16.04
N MET A 755 10.87 46.28 -16.33
CA MET A 755 9.50 45.88 -16.02
C MET A 755 9.13 44.59 -16.76
N VAL A 756 9.46 44.50 -18.06
CA VAL A 756 9.20 43.30 -18.88
C VAL A 756 9.95 42.08 -18.34
N MET A 757 11.22 42.24 -17.99
CA MET A 757 12.04 41.18 -17.39
C MET A 757 11.44 40.66 -16.07
N PHE A 758 10.97 41.55 -15.20
CA PHE A 758 10.33 41.17 -13.94
C PHE A 758 8.99 40.46 -14.15
N VAL A 759 8.17 40.91 -15.10
CA VAL A 759 6.92 40.22 -15.44
C VAL A 759 7.20 38.80 -15.93
N VAL A 760 8.19 38.61 -16.81
CA VAL A 760 8.60 37.28 -17.28
C VAL A 760 9.09 36.41 -16.11
N ALA A 761 9.91 36.95 -15.21
CA ALA A 761 10.43 36.22 -14.05
C ALA A 761 9.33 35.81 -13.05
N VAL A 762 8.42 36.74 -12.70
CA VAL A 762 7.30 36.49 -11.78
C VAL A 762 6.30 35.50 -12.36
N ILE A 763 6.02 35.58 -13.67
CA ILE A 763 5.13 34.64 -14.36
C ILE A 763 5.76 33.25 -14.45
N TYR A 764 7.04 33.15 -14.78
CA TYR A 764 7.74 31.87 -14.79
C TYR A 764 7.70 31.20 -13.41
N ASN A 765 8.05 31.94 -12.36
CA ASN A 765 7.96 31.46 -10.98
C ASN A 765 6.52 31.04 -10.61
N SER A 766 5.52 31.82 -11.00
CA SER A 766 4.11 31.51 -10.74
C SER A 766 3.65 30.24 -11.46
N ARG A 767 4.03 30.05 -12.73
CA ARG A 767 3.74 28.82 -13.49
C ARG A 767 4.39 27.61 -12.85
N GLN A 768 5.64 27.75 -12.41
CA GLN A 768 6.37 26.65 -11.78
C GLN A 768 5.70 26.23 -10.47
N LEU A 769 5.37 27.18 -9.58
CA LEU A 769 4.69 26.90 -8.32
C LEU A 769 3.33 26.22 -8.54
N GLU A 770 2.52 26.71 -9.48
CA GLU A 770 1.21 26.13 -9.80
C GLU A 770 1.33 24.71 -10.36
N ALA A 771 2.25 24.48 -11.30
CA ALA A 771 2.50 23.15 -11.85
C ALA A 771 2.95 22.16 -10.78
N THR A 772 3.85 22.56 -9.87
CA THR A 772 4.28 21.70 -8.76
C THR A 772 3.14 21.38 -7.80
N ALA A 773 2.26 22.34 -7.49
CA ALA A 773 1.12 22.13 -6.61
C ALA A 773 0.04 21.21 -7.23
N ARG A 774 -0.21 21.32 -8.54
CA ARG A 774 -1.14 20.43 -9.25
C ARG A 774 -0.59 19.01 -9.36
N LEU A 775 0.69 18.85 -9.67
CA LEU A 775 1.33 17.53 -9.68
C LEU A 775 1.27 16.88 -8.29
N ASP A 776 1.61 17.60 -7.22
CA ASP A 776 1.51 17.06 -5.85
C ASP A 776 0.08 16.61 -5.51
N PHE A 777 -0.94 17.38 -5.89
CA PHE A 777 -2.33 16.97 -5.72
C PHE A 777 -2.67 15.67 -6.47
N LEU A 778 -2.25 15.55 -7.74
CA LEU A 778 -2.50 14.37 -8.56
C LEU A 778 -1.83 13.11 -7.95
N TRP A 779 -0.60 13.24 -7.46
CA TRP A 779 0.11 12.15 -6.77
C TRP A 779 -0.64 11.70 -5.51
N ARG A 780 -1.13 12.65 -4.70
CA ARG A 780 -1.91 12.33 -3.50
C ARG A 780 -3.21 11.60 -3.84
N LEU A 781 -3.90 12.03 -4.90
CA LEU A 781 -5.15 11.41 -5.33
C LEU A 781 -4.89 9.96 -5.80
N GLN A 782 -3.87 9.76 -6.65
CA GLN A 782 -3.51 8.43 -7.13
C GLN A 782 -3.10 7.50 -5.99
N ALA A 783 -2.28 7.98 -5.07
CA ALA A 783 -1.78 7.15 -4.01
C ALA A 783 -2.87 6.81 -2.97
N ARG A 784 -3.88 7.67 -2.78
CA ARG A 784 -5.09 7.31 -2.03
C ARG A 784 -5.91 6.23 -2.72
N GLN A 785 -6.13 6.36 -4.03
CA GLN A 785 -6.87 5.37 -4.79
C GLN A 785 -6.17 4.00 -4.76
N GLU A 786 -4.86 3.97 -5.01
CA GLU A 786 -4.07 2.73 -4.93
C GLU A 786 -4.21 2.10 -3.52
N VAL A 787 -4.16 2.89 -2.44
CA VAL A 787 -4.35 2.39 -1.06
C VAL A 787 -5.77 1.84 -0.82
N GLU A 788 -6.81 2.50 -1.34
CA GLU A 788 -8.19 2.01 -1.27
C GLU A 788 -8.34 0.67 -1.99
N ASP A 789 -7.81 0.54 -3.21
CA ASP A 789 -7.86 -0.73 -3.96
C ASP A 789 -7.10 -1.85 -3.22
N MET A 790 -5.93 -1.54 -2.65
CA MET A 790 -5.18 -2.50 -1.83
C MET A 790 -5.96 -2.94 -0.60
N LYS A 791 -6.78 -2.06 -0.02
CA LYS A 791 -7.64 -2.36 1.13
C LYS A 791 -8.78 -3.31 0.73
N GLU A 792 -9.45 -3.05 -0.39
CA GLU A 792 -10.50 -3.95 -0.92
C GLU A 792 -9.95 -5.36 -1.18
N LEU A 793 -8.75 -5.45 -1.76
CA LEU A 793 -8.08 -6.73 -2.00
C LEU A 793 -7.69 -7.44 -0.70
N ARG A 794 -7.21 -6.67 0.30
CA ARG A 794 -6.93 -7.21 1.64
C ARG A 794 -8.17 -7.78 2.30
N GLU A 795 -9.30 -7.08 2.26
CA GLU A 795 -10.57 -7.54 2.83
C GLU A 795 -11.03 -8.85 2.16
N HIS A 796 -10.90 -8.96 0.84
CA HIS A 796 -11.18 -10.20 0.11
C HIS A 796 -10.25 -11.36 0.50
N ASN A 797 -8.95 -11.08 0.62
CA ASN A 797 -7.98 -12.06 1.06
C ASN A 797 -8.22 -12.53 2.51
N GLU A 798 -8.67 -11.63 3.39
CA GLU A 798 -9.07 -11.97 4.75
C GLU A 798 -10.28 -12.91 4.75
N CYS A 799 -11.30 -12.65 3.92
CA CYS A 799 -12.44 -13.55 3.73
C CYS A 799 -12.02 -14.96 3.28
N LEU A 800 -11.06 -15.06 2.36
CA LEU A 800 -10.50 -16.35 1.93
C LEU A 800 -9.83 -17.09 3.08
N LEU A 801 -9.04 -16.37 3.90
CA LEU A 801 -8.37 -16.96 5.06
C LEU A 801 -9.39 -17.54 6.06
N PHE A 802 -10.48 -16.83 6.31
CA PHE A 802 -11.58 -17.28 7.18
C PHE A 802 -12.35 -18.50 6.62
N ASN A 803 -12.33 -18.71 5.31
CA ASN A 803 -12.91 -19.91 4.73
C ASN A 803 -12.00 -21.15 4.86
N ILE A 804 -10.71 -20.97 5.12
CA ILE A 804 -9.75 -22.09 5.25
C ILE A 804 -9.52 -22.42 6.72
N LEU A 805 -9.30 -21.40 7.53
CA LEU A 805 -8.97 -21.51 8.95
C LEU A 805 -10.17 -21.04 9.79
N PRO A 806 -10.40 -21.62 10.97
CA PRO A 806 -11.39 -21.08 11.91
C PRO A 806 -11.10 -19.62 12.24
N SER A 807 -12.12 -18.85 12.60
CA SER A 807 -12.04 -17.40 12.82
C SER A 807 -10.95 -16.98 13.80
N HIS A 808 -10.90 -17.61 14.97
CA HIS A 808 -9.90 -17.35 16.01
C HIS A 808 -8.47 -17.73 15.56
N VAL A 809 -8.32 -18.75 14.72
CA VAL A 809 -7.02 -19.17 14.16
C VAL A 809 -6.55 -18.18 13.09
N ALA A 810 -7.46 -17.76 12.20
CA ALA A 810 -7.17 -16.78 11.17
C ALA A 810 -6.75 -15.43 11.78
N GLN A 811 -7.44 -14.96 12.83
CA GLN A 811 -7.06 -13.77 13.59
C GLN A 811 -5.64 -13.89 14.16
N HIS A 812 -5.28 -15.05 14.73
CA HIS A 812 -3.92 -15.29 15.20
C HIS A 812 -2.84 -15.12 14.10
N PHE A 813 -3.16 -15.41 12.82
CA PHE A 813 -2.25 -15.15 11.70
C PHE A 813 -2.30 -13.70 11.18
N LEU A 814 -3.43 -13.00 11.33
CA LEU A 814 -3.63 -11.62 10.85
C LEU A 814 -3.11 -10.56 11.84
N GLU A 815 -3.28 -10.77 13.15
CA GLU A 815 -2.89 -9.84 14.21
C GLU A 815 -1.40 -9.89 14.54
N ARG A 816 -0.69 -10.90 14.02
CA ARG A 816 0.71 -11.16 14.37
C ARG A 816 1.67 -10.12 13.79
N ASP A 817 2.25 -9.32 14.68
CA ASP A 817 3.48 -8.57 14.40
C ASP A 817 4.63 -9.52 14.03
N ARG A 818 5.55 -9.01 13.19
CA ARG A 818 6.67 -9.71 12.52
C ARG A 818 7.62 -10.57 13.38
N HIS A 819 7.39 -10.75 14.68
CA HIS A 819 8.37 -11.26 15.65
C HIS A 819 8.08 -12.62 16.31
N ASN A 820 6.91 -13.24 16.11
CA ASN A 820 6.68 -14.61 16.61
C ASN A 820 6.51 -15.59 15.43
N GLU A 821 7.52 -16.45 15.25
CA GLU A 821 7.56 -17.52 14.23
C GLU A 821 6.85 -18.81 14.70
N ASP A 822 6.21 -18.82 15.87
CA ASP A 822 5.70 -20.08 16.46
C ASP A 822 4.47 -20.61 15.71
N LEU A 823 4.45 -21.92 15.43
CA LEU A 823 3.30 -22.61 14.83
C LEU A 823 2.05 -22.45 15.72
N TYR A 824 0.86 -22.32 15.13
CA TYR A 824 -0.38 -22.31 15.91
C TYR A 824 -0.63 -23.71 16.49
N SER A 825 -0.69 -23.79 17.81
CA SER A 825 -1.01 -25.00 18.56
C SER A 825 -1.79 -24.63 19.82
N GLN A 826 -2.91 -25.29 20.06
CA GLN A 826 -3.74 -25.04 21.24
C GLN A 826 -4.33 -26.34 21.77
N SER A 827 -4.38 -26.49 23.09
CA SER A 827 -5.03 -27.62 23.76
C SER A 827 -6.40 -27.17 24.25
N TYR A 828 -7.43 -27.96 23.98
CA TYR A 828 -8.80 -27.73 24.40
C TYR A 828 -9.27 -28.89 25.27
N GLU A 829 -9.81 -28.60 26.45
CA GLU A 829 -10.25 -29.65 27.38
C GLU A 829 -11.69 -30.12 27.14
N ARG A 830 -12.54 -29.22 26.65
CA ARG A 830 -14.00 -29.39 26.53
C ARG A 830 -14.44 -29.23 25.09
N VAL A 831 -14.33 -30.30 24.31
CA VAL A 831 -14.72 -30.30 22.89
C VAL A 831 -15.67 -31.45 22.61
N GLY A 832 -16.71 -31.18 21.83
CA GLY A 832 -17.57 -32.18 21.22
C GLY A 832 -17.08 -32.49 19.81
N VAL A 833 -16.96 -33.76 19.44
CA VAL A 833 -16.54 -34.18 18.09
C VAL A 833 -17.64 -35.06 17.49
N LEU A 834 -18.01 -34.75 16.25
CA LEU A 834 -19.02 -35.44 15.48
C LEU A 834 -18.43 -36.00 14.18
N PHE A 835 -18.76 -37.27 13.90
CA PHE A 835 -18.58 -37.91 12.60
C PHE A 835 -19.95 -38.32 12.08
N ALA A 836 -20.33 -37.82 10.91
CA ALA A 836 -21.57 -38.18 10.25
C ALA A 836 -21.26 -38.78 8.87
N SER A 837 -21.45 -40.10 8.73
CA SER A 837 -21.24 -40.81 7.47
C SER A 837 -22.55 -41.17 6.81
N ILE A 838 -22.54 -41.30 5.47
CA ILE A 838 -23.66 -41.81 4.68
C ILE A 838 -23.34 -43.27 4.29
N PRO A 839 -23.82 -44.28 5.05
CA PRO A 839 -23.55 -45.67 4.73
C PRO A 839 -24.22 -46.06 3.40
N GLY A 840 -23.55 -46.89 2.61
CA GLY A 840 -24.03 -47.32 1.29
C GLY A 840 -23.77 -46.33 0.16
N PHE A 841 -23.24 -45.13 0.45
CA PHE A 841 -22.83 -44.21 -0.61
C PHE A 841 -21.69 -44.78 -1.44
N THR A 842 -20.74 -45.49 -0.83
CA THR A 842 -19.65 -46.19 -1.55
C THR A 842 -20.20 -47.25 -2.50
N ASP A 843 -21.12 -48.11 -2.03
CA ASP A 843 -21.76 -49.13 -2.87
C ASP A 843 -22.56 -48.49 -4.02
N TYR A 844 -23.23 -47.35 -3.76
CA TYR A 844 -23.94 -46.58 -4.77
C TYR A 844 -22.98 -45.98 -5.82
N TYR A 845 -21.86 -45.43 -5.37
CA TYR A 845 -20.81 -44.89 -6.23
C TYR A 845 -20.22 -45.98 -7.14
N GLU A 846 -19.86 -47.15 -6.59
CA GLU A 846 -19.35 -48.30 -7.36
C GLU A 846 -20.33 -48.73 -8.47
N GLN A 847 -21.62 -48.85 -8.15
CA GLN A 847 -22.65 -49.22 -9.13
C GLN A 847 -22.78 -48.18 -10.26
N LYS A 848 -22.61 -46.90 -9.95
CA LYS A 848 -22.69 -45.80 -10.91
C LYS A 848 -21.42 -45.62 -11.72
N GLU A 849 -20.26 -45.92 -11.15
CA GLU A 849 -18.97 -45.92 -11.83
C GLU A 849 -18.95 -46.97 -12.97
N LEU A 850 -19.54 -48.15 -12.73
CA LEU A 850 -19.75 -49.18 -13.75
C LEU A 850 -20.62 -48.73 -14.93
N ILE A 851 -21.47 -47.71 -14.74
CA ILE A 851 -22.37 -47.14 -15.75
C ILE A 851 -21.81 -45.83 -16.33
N HIS A 852 -20.59 -45.41 -15.94
CA HIS A 852 -19.98 -44.12 -16.31
C HIS A 852 -20.82 -42.90 -15.88
N GLN A 853 -21.48 -42.98 -14.71
CA GLN A 853 -22.25 -41.91 -14.06
C GLN A 853 -21.63 -41.45 -12.72
N ASP A 854 -20.34 -41.69 -12.54
CA ASP A 854 -19.52 -41.32 -11.38
C ASP A 854 -19.53 -39.80 -11.09
N VAL A 855 -19.53 -38.97 -12.14
CA VAL A 855 -19.61 -37.50 -11.99
C VAL A 855 -20.95 -37.05 -11.40
N GLU A 856 -22.08 -37.65 -11.81
CA GLU A 856 -23.41 -37.31 -11.27
C GLU A 856 -23.54 -37.69 -9.80
N CYS A 857 -22.91 -38.81 -9.40
CA CYS A 857 -22.86 -39.23 -8.01
C CYS A 857 -22.14 -38.18 -7.13
N LEU A 858 -21.02 -37.64 -7.61
CA LEU A 858 -20.30 -36.58 -6.89
C LEU A 858 -21.05 -35.24 -6.89
N ARG A 859 -21.87 -34.94 -7.90
CA ARG A 859 -22.78 -33.78 -7.87
C ARG A 859 -23.83 -33.90 -6.78
N LEU A 860 -24.45 -35.07 -6.64
CA LEU A 860 -25.39 -35.32 -5.56
C LEU A 860 -24.70 -35.24 -4.19
N LEU A 861 -23.47 -35.76 -4.07
CA LEU A 861 -22.69 -35.59 -2.83
C LEU A 861 -22.40 -34.11 -2.55
N ASN A 862 -22.05 -33.33 -3.56
CA ASN A 862 -21.80 -31.90 -3.40
C ASN A 862 -23.05 -31.17 -2.90
N GLU A 863 -24.22 -31.50 -3.44
CA GLU A 863 -25.52 -30.94 -3.00
C GLU A 863 -25.78 -31.27 -1.53
N ILE A 864 -25.60 -32.53 -1.12
CA ILE A 864 -25.75 -32.93 0.28
C ILE A 864 -24.79 -32.18 1.21
N ILE A 865 -23.52 -32.03 0.82
CA ILE A 865 -22.51 -31.35 1.64
C ILE A 865 -22.76 -29.83 1.65
N ALA A 866 -23.23 -29.24 0.55
CA ALA A 866 -23.58 -27.83 0.46
C ALA A 866 -24.76 -27.51 1.40
N ASP A 867 -25.82 -28.32 1.36
CA ASP A 867 -26.97 -28.17 2.26
C ASP A 867 -26.57 -28.33 3.74
N PHE A 868 -25.60 -29.20 4.06
CA PHE A 868 -25.05 -29.29 5.42
C PHE A 868 -24.20 -28.08 5.80
N ASP A 869 -23.47 -27.49 4.85
CA ASP A 869 -22.69 -26.28 5.08
C ASP A 869 -23.58 -25.05 5.31
N GLU A 870 -24.73 -24.95 4.62
CA GLU A 870 -25.72 -23.88 4.84
C GLU A 870 -26.28 -23.89 6.27
N LEU A 871 -26.44 -25.07 6.88
CA LEU A 871 -26.87 -25.17 8.28
C LEU A 871 -25.89 -24.47 9.24
N LEU A 872 -24.59 -24.38 8.91
CA LEU A 872 -23.61 -23.71 9.77
C LEU A 872 -23.72 -22.18 9.75
N ASP A 873 -24.43 -21.60 8.79
CA ASP A 873 -24.66 -20.16 8.72
C ASP A 873 -25.80 -19.70 9.65
N GLU A 874 -26.59 -20.65 10.17
CA GLU A 874 -27.63 -20.38 11.15
C GLU A 874 -27.04 -19.89 12.48
N THR A 875 -27.64 -18.84 13.05
CA THR A 875 -27.16 -18.23 14.30
C THR A 875 -27.09 -19.20 15.49
N TYR A 876 -27.89 -20.26 15.45
CA TYR A 876 -27.92 -21.30 16.47
C TYR A 876 -26.71 -22.24 16.44
N PHE A 877 -26.05 -22.40 15.28
CA PHE A 877 -24.95 -23.35 15.07
C PHE A 877 -23.57 -22.66 14.92
N GLN A 878 -23.46 -21.39 15.31
CA GLN A 878 -22.21 -20.60 15.20
C GLN A 878 -21.01 -21.22 15.95
N ASP A 879 -21.27 -22.01 16.98
CA ASP A 879 -20.24 -22.66 17.82
C ASP A 879 -19.75 -24.00 17.23
N ILE A 880 -20.34 -24.43 16.11
CA ILE A 880 -19.98 -25.65 15.39
C ILE A 880 -19.03 -25.29 14.25
N GLU A 881 -17.85 -25.88 14.29
CA GLU A 881 -16.83 -25.71 13.26
C GLU A 881 -16.73 -26.98 12.41
N LYS A 882 -16.90 -26.84 11.10
CA LYS A 882 -16.55 -27.88 10.13
C LYS A 882 -15.04 -28.08 10.12
N ILE A 883 -14.57 -29.29 10.38
CA ILE A 883 -13.14 -29.62 10.33
C ILE A 883 -12.74 -30.01 8.91
N LYS A 884 -13.39 -31.04 8.37
CA LYS A 884 -13.14 -31.56 7.02
C LYS A 884 -14.25 -32.51 6.57
N THR A 885 -14.29 -32.77 5.28
CA THR A 885 -15.00 -33.93 4.71
C THR A 885 -14.00 -35.05 4.43
N ILE A 886 -14.40 -36.32 4.55
CA ILE A 886 -13.59 -37.50 4.23
C ILE A 886 -14.48 -38.46 3.44
N GLY A 887 -14.37 -38.46 2.11
CA GLY A 887 -15.32 -39.19 1.26
C GLY A 887 -16.76 -38.73 1.52
N SER A 888 -17.65 -39.64 1.92
CA SER A 888 -19.03 -39.36 2.30
C SER A 888 -19.23 -39.04 3.80
N CYS A 889 -18.14 -38.85 4.55
CA CYS A 889 -18.18 -38.52 5.98
C CYS A 889 -17.95 -37.01 6.22
N TYR A 890 -18.84 -36.41 7.01
CA TYR A 890 -18.77 -35.04 7.47
C TYR A 890 -18.23 -35.00 8.91
N MET A 891 -17.11 -34.29 9.12
CA MET A 891 -16.47 -34.13 10.42
C MET A 891 -16.65 -32.70 10.94
N ALA A 892 -17.26 -32.57 12.11
CA ALA A 892 -17.49 -31.29 12.78
C ALA A 892 -17.10 -31.37 14.26
N ALA A 893 -16.77 -30.24 14.86
CA ALA A 893 -16.47 -30.14 16.27
C ALA A 893 -17.07 -28.86 16.88
N SER A 894 -17.35 -28.89 18.18
CA SER A 894 -17.87 -27.73 18.93
C SER A 894 -17.04 -27.47 20.18
N GLY A 895 -17.00 -26.21 20.64
CA GLY A 895 -16.19 -25.81 21.80
C GLY A 895 -14.72 -25.49 21.47
N LEU A 896 -14.41 -25.18 20.20
CA LEU A 896 -13.08 -24.80 19.73
C LEU A 896 -12.81 -23.28 19.78
N SER A 897 -13.81 -22.47 20.15
CA SER A 897 -13.67 -21.01 20.29
C SER A 897 -13.16 -20.64 21.69
N PRO A 898 -12.01 -19.94 21.82
CA PRO A 898 -11.43 -19.59 23.12
C PRO A 898 -12.35 -18.72 23.98
N ASP A 899 -13.00 -17.72 23.38
CA ASP A 899 -13.87 -16.76 24.06
C ASP A 899 -15.10 -17.40 24.71
N GLN A 900 -15.47 -18.60 24.27
CA GLN A 900 -16.65 -19.32 24.74
C GLN A 900 -16.34 -20.37 25.81
N GLN A 901 -15.07 -20.74 26.02
CA GLN A 901 -14.68 -21.57 27.16
C GLN A 901 -14.89 -20.86 28.50
N GLU A 902 -14.97 -19.53 28.50
CA GLU A 902 -15.23 -18.70 29.68
C GLU A 902 -16.74 -18.52 29.98
N CYS A 903 -17.64 -18.95 29.08
CA CYS A 903 -19.08 -18.80 29.26
C CYS A 903 -19.66 -19.90 30.18
N GLY A 904 -20.52 -19.51 31.13
CA GLY A 904 -20.89 -20.32 32.30
C GLY A 904 -21.73 -21.59 32.09
N ASP A 905 -22.03 -22.01 30.84
CA ASP A 905 -22.73 -23.28 30.56
C ASP A 905 -21.80 -24.29 29.87
N GLU A 906 -21.15 -25.14 30.67
CA GLU A 906 -19.95 -25.91 30.31
C GLU A 906 -20.06 -26.85 29.10
N TRP A 907 -21.27 -27.35 28.76
CA TRP A 907 -21.48 -28.33 27.69
C TRP A 907 -22.64 -27.95 26.75
N ARG A 908 -22.97 -26.66 26.66
CA ARG A 908 -24.03 -26.17 25.76
C ARG A 908 -23.76 -26.53 24.30
N HIS A 909 -22.53 -26.26 23.87
CA HIS A 909 -22.02 -26.56 22.54
C HIS A 909 -22.15 -28.06 22.15
N LEU A 910 -22.19 -28.97 23.14
CA LEU A 910 -22.39 -30.40 22.91
C LEU A 910 -23.85 -30.74 22.57
N SER A 911 -24.81 -30.06 23.20
CA SER A 911 -26.23 -30.17 22.83
C SER A 911 -26.48 -29.63 21.43
N GLU A 912 -25.91 -28.47 21.10
CA GLU A 912 -26.01 -27.85 19.78
C GLU A 912 -25.44 -28.78 18.69
N LEU A 913 -24.32 -29.46 18.98
CA LEU A 913 -23.72 -30.45 18.08
C LEU A 913 -24.64 -31.66 17.80
N VAL A 914 -25.39 -32.13 18.80
CA VAL A 914 -26.37 -33.24 18.62
C VAL A 914 -27.62 -32.77 17.89
N LEU A 915 -28.07 -31.53 18.12
CA LEU A 915 -29.19 -30.94 17.37
C LEU A 915 -28.81 -30.71 15.91
N PHE A 916 -27.58 -30.26 15.65
CA PHE A 916 -27.03 -30.17 14.30
C PHE A 916 -27.04 -31.54 13.59
N ALA A 917 -26.67 -32.61 14.29
CA ALA A 917 -26.77 -33.97 13.76
C ALA A 917 -28.21 -34.36 13.34
N GLN A 918 -29.21 -33.89 14.07
CA GLN A 918 -30.62 -34.15 13.77
C GLN A 918 -31.10 -33.32 12.59
N GLU A 919 -30.74 -32.05 12.51
CA GLU A 919 -31.05 -31.20 11.36
C GLU A 919 -30.37 -31.72 10.07
N MET A 920 -29.15 -32.25 10.16
CA MET A 920 -28.52 -32.96 9.03
C MET A 920 -29.34 -34.20 8.61
N GLN A 921 -29.89 -34.96 9.56
CA GLN A 921 -30.76 -36.10 9.25
C GLN A 921 -32.06 -35.67 8.54
N GLU A 922 -32.72 -34.60 9.00
CA GLU A 922 -33.92 -34.07 8.34
C GLU A 922 -33.61 -33.48 6.95
N THR A 923 -32.47 -32.80 6.82
CA THR A 923 -31.99 -32.27 5.55
C THR A 923 -31.74 -33.38 4.53
N LEU A 924 -31.06 -34.46 4.94
CA LEU A 924 -30.86 -35.63 4.07
C LEU A 924 -32.19 -36.30 3.67
N LYS A 925 -33.20 -36.34 4.56
CA LYS A 925 -34.55 -36.85 4.22
C LYS A 925 -35.23 -35.98 3.15
N ARG A 926 -35.08 -34.65 3.21
CA ARG A 926 -35.58 -33.75 2.16
C ARG A 926 -34.89 -34.03 0.82
N ILE A 927 -33.56 -34.16 0.80
CA ILE A 927 -32.79 -34.45 -0.42
C ILE A 927 -33.18 -35.81 -1.01
N ASN A 928 -33.35 -36.84 -0.18
CA ASN A 928 -33.82 -38.17 -0.61
C ASN A 928 -35.17 -38.11 -1.33
N THR A 929 -36.09 -37.27 -0.84
CA THR A 929 -37.42 -37.09 -1.43
C THR A 929 -37.33 -36.52 -2.85
N HIS A 930 -36.38 -35.60 -3.10
CA HIS A 930 -36.17 -34.98 -4.42
C HIS A 930 -35.33 -35.84 -5.36
N SER A 931 -34.33 -36.55 -4.83
CA SER A 931 -33.40 -37.37 -5.63
C SER A 931 -33.89 -38.80 -5.90
N GLY A 932 -34.96 -39.25 -5.22
CA GLY A 932 -35.48 -40.62 -5.33
C GLY A 932 -34.59 -41.67 -4.66
N ASN A 933 -33.63 -41.25 -3.82
CA ASN A 933 -32.76 -42.13 -3.04
C ASN A 933 -33.28 -42.32 -1.61
N SER A 934 -32.65 -43.23 -0.86
CA SER A 934 -33.02 -43.55 0.53
C SER A 934 -31.80 -43.56 1.46
N PHE A 935 -30.88 -42.62 1.27
CA PHE A 935 -29.68 -42.50 2.09
C PHE A 935 -30.04 -42.22 3.55
N GLN A 936 -29.30 -42.82 4.48
CA GLN A 936 -29.47 -42.56 5.90
C GLN A 936 -28.15 -42.06 6.49
N LEU A 937 -28.22 -41.16 7.45
CA LEU A 937 -27.03 -40.69 8.15
C LEU A 937 -26.74 -41.60 9.34
N ARG A 938 -25.49 -42.05 9.47
CA ARG A 938 -24.97 -42.71 10.66
C ARG A 938 -24.08 -41.70 11.37
N VAL A 939 -24.32 -41.47 12.66
CA VAL A 939 -23.61 -40.43 13.40
C VAL A 939 -22.97 -41.00 14.65
N GLY A 940 -21.69 -40.69 14.85
CA GLY A 940 -20.96 -40.93 16.09
C GLY A 940 -20.57 -39.61 16.75
N VAL A 941 -20.87 -39.46 18.04
CA VAL A 941 -20.49 -38.27 18.82
C VAL A 941 -19.74 -38.69 20.09
N ALA A 942 -18.66 -38.00 20.41
CA ALA A 942 -17.96 -38.11 21.69
C ALA A 942 -17.51 -36.72 22.17
N HIS A 943 -17.29 -36.57 23.48
CA HIS A 943 -16.72 -35.36 24.05
C HIS A 943 -15.46 -35.65 24.87
N GLY A 944 -14.60 -34.65 25.02
CA GLY A 944 -13.37 -34.74 25.80
C GLY A 944 -12.28 -33.79 25.29
N PRO A 945 -11.03 -33.94 25.78
CA PRO A 945 -9.93 -33.09 25.39
C PRO A 945 -9.44 -33.40 23.97
N VAL A 946 -8.98 -32.36 23.28
CA VAL A 946 -8.34 -32.42 21.95
C VAL A 946 -7.20 -31.40 21.85
N VAL A 947 -6.26 -31.69 20.96
CA VAL A 947 -5.22 -30.74 20.54
C VAL A 947 -5.58 -30.23 19.15
N ALA A 948 -5.63 -28.92 18.96
CA ALA A 948 -5.78 -28.31 17.65
C ALA A 948 -4.47 -27.64 17.20
N GLY A 949 -4.26 -27.58 15.89
CA GLY A 949 -3.08 -26.94 15.34
C GLY A 949 -3.15 -26.76 13.83
N VAL A 950 -2.23 -25.95 13.31
CA VAL A 950 -2.06 -25.77 11.86
C VAL A 950 -0.81 -26.51 11.40
N ILE A 951 -0.99 -27.39 10.42
CA ILE A 951 0.07 -28.18 9.81
C ILE A 951 0.31 -27.76 8.36
N GLY A 952 1.58 -27.77 7.95
CA GLY A 952 2.00 -27.58 6.55
C GLY A 952 2.56 -26.19 6.32
N ALA A 953 3.79 -26.13 5.83
CA ALA A 953 4.48 -24.87 5.55
C ALA A 953 4.01 -24.22 4.23
N THR A 954 3.73 -25.04 3.22
CA THR A 954 3.34 -24.57 1.88
C THR A 954 1.83 -24.50 1.71
N LYS A 955 1.08 -25.51 2.18
CA LYS A 955 -0.39 -25.45 2.27
C LYS A 955 -0.83 -25.71 3.72
N PRO A 956 -1.19 -24.67 4.48
CA PRO A 956 -1.61 -24.80 5.87
C PRO A 956 -2.98 -25.47 5.97
N GLN A 957 -3.11 -26.44 6.87
CA GLN A 957 -4.34 -27.16 7.16
C GLN A 957 -4.59 -27.13 8.68
N TYR A 958 -5.75 -26.64 9.08
CA TYR A 958 -6.22 -26.76 10.47
C TYR A 958 -6.77 -28.16 10.70
N ASP A 959 -6.40 -28.77 11.83
CA ASP A 959 -6.90 -30.09 12.20
C ASP A 959 -6.88 -30.27 13.73
N ILE A 960 -7.60 -31.29 14.19
CA ILE A 960 -7.71 -31.65 15.60
C ILE A 960 -7.30 -33.11 15.83
N TRP A 961 -6.55 -33.37 16.90
CA TRP A 961 -6.06 -34.68 17.29
C TRP A 961 -6.45 -35.01 18.73
N GLY A 962 -6.60 -36.29 19.03
CA GLY A 962 -6.79 -36.76 20.39
C GLY A 962 -7.60 -38.04 20.46
N MET A 963 -7.64 -38.64 21.66
CA MET A 963 -8.44 -39.84 21.91
C MET A 963 -9.94 -39.59 21.66
N THR A 964 -10.43 -38.40 21.95
CA THR A 964 -11.82 -37.99 21.72
C THR A 964 -12.22 -38.10 20.24
N VAL A 965 -11.35 -37.64 19.34
CA VAL A 965 -11.57 -37.72 17.89
C VAL A 965 -11.63 -39.18 17.44
N ASN A 966 -10.69 -40.00 17.91
CA ASN A 966 -10.66 -41.42 17.63
C ASN A 966 -11.90 -42.13 18.16
N LEU A 967 -12.34 -41.83 19.38
CA LEU A 967 -13.54 -42.41 19.98
C LEU A 967 -14.79 -42.05 19.17
N ALA A 968 -14.97 -40.78 18.77
CA ALA A 968 -16.09 -40.34 17.93
C ALA A 968 -16.10 -41.05 16.57
N SER A 969 -14.94 -41.14 15.90
CA SER A 969 -14.80 -41.89 14.65
C SER A 969 -15.17 -43.37 14.80
N ARG A 970 -14.84 -43.98 15.95
CA ARG A 970 -15.23 -45.37 16.25
C ARG A 970 -16.73 -45.51 16.53
N MET A 971 -17.36 -44.52 17.17
CA MET A 971 -18.82 -44.49 17.36
C MET A 971 -19.56 -44.40 16.03
N ASP A 972 -19.03 -43.69 15.03
CA ASP A 972 -19.59 -43.71 13.68
C ASP A 972 -19.35 -45.06 12.99
N SER A 973 -18.10 -45.55 12.94
CA SER A 973 -17.79 -46.82 12.23
C SER A 973 -18.57 -48.04 12.76
N THR A 974 -18.84 -48.08 14.07
CA THR A 974 -19.65 -49.12 14.71
C THR A 974 -21.14 -48.76 14.78
N GLY A 975 -21.52 -47.56 14.33
CA GLY A 975 -22.87 -46.99 14.33
C GLY A 975 -23.91 -47.78 13.55
N VAL A 976 -25.19 -47.51 13.84
CA VAL A 976 -26.32 -48.00 13.05
C VAL A 976 -26.89 -46.84 12.23
N SER A 977 -27.23 -47.09 10.97
CA SER A 977 -27.83 -46.10 10.07
C SER A 977 -29.10 -45.48 10.66
N GLY A 978 -29.24 -44.16 10.49
CA GLY A 978 -30.38 -43.39 10.99
C GLY A 978 -30.37 -43.15 12.50
N ARG A 979 -29.31 -43.52 13.21
CA ARG A 979 -29.17 -43.33 14.67
C ARG A 979 -27.92 -42.52 15.01
N ILE A 980 -28.00 -41.79 16.12
CA ILE A 980 -26.86 -41.07 16.73
C ILE A 980 -26.33 -41.92 17.86
N GLN A 981 -25.09 -42.39 17.76
CA GLN A 981 -24.42 -43.20 18.78
C GLN A 981 -23.43 -42.37 19.59
N VAL A 982 -23.45 -42.58 20.91
CA VAL A 982 -22.55 -41.92 21.87
C VAL A 982 -22.01 -42.89 22.91
N PRO A 983 -20.82 -42.64 23.50
CA PRO A 983 -20.31 -43.41 24.63
C PRO A 983 -21.03 -43.02 25.93
N GLU A 984 -20.90 -43.86 26.97
CA GLU A 984 -21.54 -43.66 28.28
C GLU A 984 -21.30 -42.28 28.91
N SER A 985 -20.07 -41.77 28.86
CA SER A 985 -19.74 -40.44 29.39
C SER A 985 -20.55 -39.33 28.71
N THR A 986 -20.70 -39.41 27.38
CA THR A 986 -21.41 -38.40 26.59
C THR A 986 -22.92 -38.52 26.77
N SER A 987 -23.43 -39.75 26.93
CA SER A 987 -24.86 -39.98 27.18
C SER A 987 -25.31 -39.39 28.52
N HIS A 988 -24.44 -39.40 29.54
CA HIS A 988 -24.73 -38.81 30.84
C HIS A 988 -24.97 -37.30 30.75
N VAL A 989 -24.03 -36.58 30.11
CA VAL A 989 -24.09 -35.13 29.93
C VAL A 989 -25.33 -34.72 29.12
N LEU A 990 -25.63 -35.46 28.05
CA LEU A 990 -26.81 -35.18 27.21
C LEU A 990 -28.12 -35.53 27.92
N ALA A 991 -28.17 -36.57 28.75
CA ALA A 991 -29.36 -36.94 29.49
C ALA A 991 -29.75 -35.89 30.54
N GLU A 992 -28.77 -35.29 31.22
CA GLU A 992 -28.98 -34.15 32.13
C GLU A 992 -29.58 -32.94 31.40
N ARG A 993 -29.31 -32.80 30.10
CA ARG A 993 -29.83 -31.74 29.23
C ARG A 993 -31.14 -32.12 28.53
N GLY A 994 -31.77 -33.22 28.91
CA GLY A 994 -33.13 -33.59 28.48
C GLY A 994 -33.21 -34.46 27.21
N PHE A 995 -32.09 -34.98 26.72
CA PHE A 995 -32.09 -35.96 25.63
C PHE A 995 -32.48 -37.36 26.14
N VAL A 996 -33.21 -38.11 25.30
CA VAL A 996 -33.60 -39.49 25.61
C VAL A 996 -32.48 -40.42 25.18
N ARG A 997 -32.00 -41.24 26.13
CA ARG A 997 -30.96 -42.26 25.88
C ARG A 997 -31.55 -43.67 25.81
N GLU A 998 -31.14 -44.43 24.82
CA GLU A 998 -31.47 -45.85 24.63
C GLU A 998 -30.17 -46.66 24.72
N LEU A 999 -30.10 -47.64 25.62
CA LEU A 999 -28.88 -48.47 25.79
C LEU A 999 -28.70 -49.35 24.54
N ARG A 1000 -27.55 -49.22 23.88
CA ARG A 1000 -27.18 -50.07 22.73
C ARG A 1000 -26.50 -51.37 23.19
N GLY A 1001 -25.60 -51.26 24.16
CA GLY A 1001 -24.79 -52.37 24.68
C GLY A 1001 -23.29 -52.06 24.72
N GLU A 1002 -22.51 -53.08 25.04
CA GLU A 1002 -21.05 -53.00 25.11
C GLU A 1002 -20.41 -53.33 23.77
N ILE A 1003 -19.55 -52.44 23.28
CA ILE A 1003 -18.88 -52.58 21.98
C ILE A 1003 -17.37 -52.57 22.19
N TYR A 1004 -16.68 -53.44 21.46
CA TYR A 1004 -15.22 -53.40 21.41
C TYR A 1004 -14.76 -52.21 20.57
N VAL A 1005 -14.02 -51.29 21.19
CA VAL A 1005 -13.46 -50.11 20.54
C VAL A 1005 -11.94 -50.24 20.52
N LYS A 1006 -11.38 -50.50 19.33
CA LYS A 1006 -9.91 -50.62 19.15
C LYS A 1006 -9.18 -49.39 19.69
N GLY A 1007 -8.13 -49.61 20.49
CA GLY A 1007 -7.35 -48.56 21.15
C GLY A 1007 -7.90 -48.04 22.48
N VAL A 1008 -9.20 -48.22 22.76
CA VAL A 1008 -9.83 -47.87 24.05
C VAL A 1008 -10.08 -49.13 24.87
N SER A 1009 -10.69 -50.15 24.26
CA SER A 1009 -11.05 -51.39 24.95
C SER A 1009 -9.87 -52.25 25.36
N GLU A 1010 -8.72 -52.07 24.71
CA GLU A 1010 -7.44 -52.68 25.09
C GLU A 1010 -6.93 -52.15 26.44
N ARG A 1011 -7.39 -50.97 26.88
CA ARG A 1011 -6.97 -50.32 28.14
C ARG A 1011 -8.06 -50.36 29.21
N GLN A 1012 -9.33 -50.27 28.82
CA GLN A 1012 -10.46 -50.02 29.73
C GLN A 1012 -11.60 -51.05 29.61
N GLY A 1013 -11.47 -52.08 28.77
CA GLY A 1013 -12.54 -53.04 28.49
C GLY A 1013 -13.58 -52.51 27.48
N ASN A 1014 -14.61 -53.31 27.20
CA ASN A 1014 -15.64 -52.91 26.23
C ASN A 1014 -16.34 -51.62 26.65
N VAL A 1015 -16.62 -50.74 25.68
CA VAL A 1015 -17.22 -49.42 25.95
C VAL A 1015 -18.74 -49.57 25.90
N LYS A 1016 -19.43 -49.13 26.95
CA LYS A 1016 -20.89 -49.01 26.95
C LYS A 1016 -21.32 -47.86 26.05
N THR A 1017 -22.28 -48.13 25.17
CA THR A 1017 -22.75 -47.20 24.16
C THR A 1017 -24.26 -47.03 24.21
N TYR A 1018 -24.72 -45.86 23.79
CA TYR A 1018 -26.12 -45.44 23.81
C TYR A 1018 -26.51 -44.81 22.48
N PHE A 1019 -27.78 -44.94 22.11
CA PHE A 1019 -28.38 -44.13 21.07
C PHE A 1019 -29.07 -42.92 21.69
N MET A 1020 -28.90 -41.76 21.07
CA MET A 1020 -29.52 -40.51 21.51
C MET A 1020 -30.69 -40.14 20.61
N ARG A 1021 -31.79 -39.71 21.23
CA ARG A 1021 -32.98 -39.14 20.58
C ARG A 1021 -33.37 -37.83 21.25
N SER A 1022 -33.87 -36.88 20.47
CA SER A 1022 -34.50 -35.68 21.04
C SER A 1022 -35.83 -36.04 21.70
N ARG A 1023 -36.27 -35.19 22.63
CA ARG A 1023 -37.58 -35.30 23.27
C ARG A 1023 -38.64 -34.86 22.25
N GLU A 1024 -39.75 -35.59 22.12
CA GLU A 1024 -40.85 -35.35 21.17
C GLU A 1024 -41.62 -34.01 21.39
N SER A 1025 -41.02 -32.98 22.00
CA SER A 1025 -41.68 -31.70 22.27
C SER A 1025 -40.77 -30.45 22.19
N CYS A 1026 -39.75 -30.43 21.33
CA CYS A 1026 -38.91 -29.23 21.12
C CYS A 1026 -39.20 -28.45 19.82
N SER A 1027 -40.32 -28.74 19.13
CA SER A 1027 -40.77 -27.92 17.98
C SER A 1027 -41.07 -26.46 18.38
N SER A 1028 -41.41 -26.20 19.65
CA SER A 1028 -41.82 -24.87 20.12
C SER A 1028 -40.67 -23.94 20.53
N TYR A 1029 -39.44 -24.43 20.63
CA TYR A 1029 -38.26 -23.57 20.88
C TYR A 1029 -37.62 -23.05 19.59
N MET A 1030 -37.66 -23.82 18.48
CA MET A 1030 -37.19 -23.36 17.16
C MET A 1030 -38.11 -22.30 16.53
N GLU A 1031 -39.42 -22.42 16.73
CA GLU A 1031 -40.43 -21.55 16.08
C GLU A 1031 -40.39 -20.07 16.52
N ARG A 1032 -39.72 -19.74 17.63
CA ARG A 1032 -39.66 -18.36 18.16
C ARG A 1032 -38.53 -17.49 17.62
N SER A 1033 -37.64 -18.01 16.76
CA SER A 1033 -36.49 -17.25 16.24
C SER A 1033 -36.48 -17.05 14.72
N VAL A 1034 -37.40 -17.66 13.97
CA VAL A 1034 -37.47 -17.56 12.49
C VAL A 1034 -37.89 -16.16 11.99
N THR A 1035 -38.32 -15.26 12.87
CA THR A 1035 -38.49 -13.85 12.52
C THR A 1035 -37.24 -13.03 12.82
N ARG A 1036 -36.32 -12.97 11.85
CA ARG A 1036 -35.63 -11.72 11.48
C ARG A 1036 -34.75 -11.95 10.25
N GLY A 1037 -35.10 -11.27 9.16
CA GLY A 1037 -34.16 -10.94 8.10
C GLY A 1037 -33.00 -10.14 8.69
N GLY A 1038 -31.91 -10.82 9.00
CA GLY A 1038 -30.58 -10.28 8.85
C GLY A 1038 -30.09 -10.76 7.49
N LEU A 1039 -29.61 -9.86 6.64
CA LEU A 1039 -28.64 -10.26 5.63
C LEU A 1039 -27.57 -11.06 6.38
N GLY A 1040 -27.50 -12.36 6.16
CA GLY A 1040 -26.35 -13.13 6.57
C GLY A 1040 -25.11 -12.40 6.09
N LEU A 1041 -24.06 -12.34 6.92
CA LEU A 1041 -22.74 -12.06 6.40
C LEU A 1041 -22.48 -13.14 5.36
N GLY A 1042 -22.80 -12.84 4.10
CA GLY A 1042 -22.71 -13.79 3.00
C GLY A 1042 -21.28 -14.26 2.93
N ARG A 1043 -21.02 -15.47 3.44
CA ARG A 1043 -19.74 -16.13 3.23
C ARG A 1043 -19.68 -16.39 1.73
N ASN A 1044 -18.89 -15.58 1.05
CA ASN A 1044 -18.78 -15.59 -0.41
C ASN A 1044 -18.52 -17.02 -0.89
N THR A 1045 -19.32 -17.48 -1.85
CA THR A 1045 -19.07 -18.75 -2.54
C THR A 1045 -17.68 -18.75 -3.18
N LEU A 1046 -17.15 -19.94 -3.45
CA LEU A 1046 -15.84 -20.10 -4.07
C LEU A 1046 -15.75 -19.33 -5.40
N SER A 1047 -16.86 -19.29 -6.12
CA SER A 1047 -16.96 -18.54 -7.36
C SER A 1047 -16.90 -17.03 -7.14
N ALA A 1048 -17.63 -16.48 -6.18
CA ALA A 1048 -17.56 -15.06 -5.87
C ALA A 1048 -16.14 -14.61 -5.46
N LEU A 1049 -15.43 -15.41 -4.65
CA LEU A 1049 -14.07 -15.07 -4.24
C LEU A 1049 -13.05 -15.17 -5.37
N VAL A 1050 -13.11 -16.24 -6.17
CA VAL A 1050 -12.21 -16.39 -7.33
C VAL A 1050 -12.48 -15.30 -8.37
N PHE A 1051 -13.75 -14.97 -8.61
CA PHE A 1051 -14.11 -13.86 -9.48
C PHE A 1051 -13.52 -12.53 -9.01
N THR A 1052 -13.60 -12.20 -7.72
CA THR A 1052 -13.00 -10.95 -7.23
C THR A 1052 -11.48 -10.97 -7.34
N LEU A 1053 -10.81 -12.09 -7.02
CA LEU A 1053 -9.36 -12.22 -7.22
C LEU A 1053 -8.97 -11.99 -8.69
N VAL A 1054 -9.76 -12.52 -9.63
CA VAL A 1054 -9.54 -12.35 -11.06
C VAL A 1054 -9.76 -10.92 -11.50
N GLN A 1055 -10.88 -10.32 -11.11
CA GLN A 1055 -11.13 -8.91 -11.42
C GLN A 1055 -10.00 -8.04 -10.91
N THR A 1056 -9.49 -8.34 -9.71
CA THR A 1056 -8.38 -7.59 -9.13
C THR A 1056 -7.07 -7.82 -9.90
N ARG A 1057 -6.74 -9.07 -10.23
CA ARG A 1057 -5.56 -9.40 -11.05
C ARG A 1057 -5.65 -8.85 -12.48
N LYS A 1058 -6.86 -8.79 -13.05
CA LYS A 1058 -7.16 -8.16 -14.34
C LYS A 1058 -6.96 -6.65 -14.26
N ARG A 1059 -7.42 -6.01 -13.16
CA ARG A 1059 -7.13 -4.60 -12.88
C ARG A 1059 -5.64 -4.35 -12.69
N GLU A 1060 -4.90 -5.24 -12.03
CA GLU A 1060 -3.44 -5.15 -11.88
C GLU A 1060 -2.70 -5.32 -13.21
N THR A 1061 -3.05 -6.33 -14.01
CA THR A 1061 -2.42 -6.53 -15.33
C THR A 1061 -2.78 -5.42 -16.32
N GLN A 1062 -4.01 -4.88 -16.27
CA GLN A 1062 -4.37 -3.66 -17.00
C GLN A 1062 -3.56 -2.44 -16.50
N ARG A 1063 -3.33 -2.33 -15.19
CA ARG A 1063 -2.44 -1.30 -14.63
C ARG A 1063 -1.01 -1.47 -15.15
N GLU A 1064 -0.45 -2.68 -15.11
CA GLU A 1064 0.92 -2.95 -15.58
C GLU A 1064 1.08 -2.69 -17.08
N ALA A 1065 0.12 -3.14 -17.90
CA ALA A 1065 0.10 -2.92 -19.35
C ALA A 1065 -0.02 -1.44 -19.73
N ASN A 1066 -0.76 -0.66 -18.93
CA ASN A 1066 -0.98 0.77 -19.15
C ASN A 1066 0.02 1.67 -18.41
N GLY A 1067 1.11 1.11 -17.86
CA GLY A 1067 2.16 1.89 -17.16
C GLY A 1067 1.76 2.42 -15.77
N GLY A 1068 0.68 1.88 -15.18
CA GLY A 1068 0.20 2.15 -13.84
C GLY A 1068 -0.65 3.42 -13.71
N PHE A 1069 -1.19 3.93 -14.81
CA PHE A 1069 -1.88 5.21 -14.86
C PHE A 1069 -3.21 5.15 -15.61
N HIS A 1070 -4.30 5.03 -14.86
CA HIS A 1070 -5.57 5.70 -15.15
C HIS A 1070 -6.34 5.78 -13.82
N LEU A 1071 -6.77 6.98 -13.45
CA LEU A 1071 -7.91 7.12 -12.55
C LEU A 1071 -9.09 6.50 -13.29
N LEU A 1072 -9.63 5.40 -12.77
CA LEU A 1072 -10.83 4.77 -13.32
C LEU A 1072 -11.91 5.86 -13.48
N GLU A 1073 -12.38 6.06 -14.72
CA GLU A 1073 -13.62 6.78 -14.97
C GLU A 1073 -14.72 6.01 -14.23
N VAL A 1074 -15.17 6.56 -13.11
CA VAL A 1074 -16.42 6.12 -12.49
C VAL A 1074 -17.52 6.64 -13.42
N SER A 1075 -17.99 5.77 -14.32
CA SER A 1075 -19.21 5.99 -15.10
C SER A 1075 -20.43 5.95 -14.21
#